data_AF-A0A2A2KB37-F1
#
_entry.id   AF-A0A2A2KB37-F1
#
_cell.length_a   1.000
_cell.length_b   1.000
_cell.length_c   1.000
_cell.angle_alpha   90.00
_cell.angle_beta   90.00
_cell.angle_gamma   90.00
#
_symmetry.space_group_name_H-M   'P 1'
#
loop_
_entity.id
_entity.type
_entity.pdbx_description
1 polymer ?
#
loop_
_entity_poly.entity_id
_entity_poly.type
_entity_poly.pdbx_seq_one_letter_code
_entity_poly.pdbx_strand_id
1 'polypeptide(L)'
;MVKLGKMGKKPKKGLGTKKKAKNVLEKKMKGMKLKTGERKKAKKMEERMHLKAEINANVKQELARFKSPKHEEEDDTRDSINSESSFGSQPKRIPKKRVSFAKEMLHTKVFDKSDYKSMGQEKSSKKKVKVDEADKENLKTKGKEGKAAEKKESKDEEEKVDADETEGKTIVAKKKKPIQVTKKVKEQLLSMPRKERKAFLRQLKAKKNPIADRALECKKLWERIRSSKTPKQEVDDSIGKLVGLVKGHAAKLVYAHDTSRVIECLVALKRPGINNLLFEELSSEIVRMTKSKYAKFFVMKMLKNGNRHQRETIMNAFRGHAVSLLRITHSAEVLETAYNDFANAQQRFDIISEFYGKEFVLFRTDKPRTLEEIVAEEPSKKKLITQHLEEIIQTVIEKTTIRLSLTHRLLLDFANHCDAEQLTNLIDSLKDKIPEIIHTQEGSRVACKCIWSSAAKDRKLIVKNFKDLSVKAAMEHYGHRVLMAIFDSVDDTVLTNKFITSELGNEIGKLIDDQWGERTIHSIFHPRDGRSMDKQELQILTEGDSNAHSKKNKSDRYAEVYKAICESLYLYVAANMEKLIFQQNKPKFVIGCLETTSQYDLFERKVSSEYRKACYEAIVELAKREFVPMDSECYHLIEHDAGHFVLQGLFRCDPNLPEEERLSVALAKGVPSSQLGGWISCNKGCHILLKMIQTGGASVKKIVLDSVNKKQLKEYAFKGAMLLAEALENVNAPMQSLAVKQVRSDAILREHCSANSDLFRKHPGAKKEDDEMLEKIDIENLPRAQKRFAKQFEKMNMERVAEIFKKNYMNIRTLAALLLLVVAIYTYTIVSVTQETFLEEIDEEVALEKPETHGHLMPAVPPKDNTWWGWAKSWFV
;
A
#
# COMPACT_ATOMS: atom_id res chain seq x y z
N MET A 1 -13.86 -88.64 -31.61
CA MET A 1 -14.45 -87.31 -31.82
C MET A 1 -13.45 -86.23 -31.36
N VAL A 2 -12.87 -85.56 -32.37
CA VAL A 2 -12.17 -84.26 -32.46
C VAL A 2 -11.40 -83.77 -31.21
N LYS A 3 -10.17 -84.26 -30.98
CA LYS A 3 -8.83 -83.76 -31.41
C LYS A 3 -8.24 -82.60 -30.58
N LEU A 4 -7.26 -83.01 -29.75
CA LEU A 4 -5.90 -82.45 -29.55
C LEU A 4 -5.76 -81.00 -29.01
N GLY A 5 -4.93 -80.69 -28.03
CA GLY A 5 -3.93 -81.46 -27.27
C GLY A 5 -3.08 -80.54 -26.38
N LYS A 6 -2.52 -81.14 -25.31
CA LYS A 6 -1.15 -81.04 -24.73
C LYS A 6 -0.40 -79.69 -24.83
N MET A 7 0.43 -79.20 -23.91
CA MET A 7 1.07 -79.55 -22.63
C MET A 7 1.79 -78.23 -22.24
N GLY A 8 1.91 -77.77 -20.99
CA GLY A 8 2.86 -78.28 -20.01
C GLY A 8 3.90 -77.22 -19.57
N LYS A 9 3.81 -76.86 -18.28
CA LYS A 9 4.85 -76.49 -17.30
C LYS A 9 5.55 -75.10 -17.30
N LYS A 10 5.55 -74.55 -16.07
CA LYS A 10 5.98 -73.24 -15.54
C LYS A 10 7.50 -72.99 -15.64
N PRO A 11 7.95 -71.72 -15.51
CA PRO A 11 8.45 -71.28 -14.19
C PRO A 11 8.34 -69.76 -13.84
N LYS A 12 8.58 -69.49 -12.54
CA LYS A 12 9.10 -68.28 -11.88
C LYS A 12 8.23 -67.02 -11.65
N LYS A 13 8.11 -66.69 -10.36
CA LYS A 13 7.70 -65.39 -9.79
C LYS A 13 8.67 -64.29 -10.26
N GLY A 14 8.12 -63.21 -10.83
CA GLY A 14 8.78 -61.91 -10.99
C GLY A 14 7.99 -60.84 -10.25
N LEU A 15 8.64 -60.17 -9.29
CA LEU A 15 8.16 -58.94 -8.66
C LEU A 15 8.02 -57.86 -9.73
N GLY A 16 6.78 -57.50 -10.09
CA GLY A 16 6.46 -56.34 -10.90
C GLY A 16 5.82 -55.26 -10.04
N THR A 17 6.61 -54.30 -9.56
CA THR A 17 6.15 -53.07 -8.89
C THR A 17 5.09 -52.36 -9.72
N LYS A 18 3.84 -52.27 -9.23
CA LYS A 18 2.81 -51.36 -9.78
C LYS A 18 3.26 -49.92 -9.53
N LYS A 19 3.94 -49.29 -10.51
CA LYS A 19 4.21 -47.85 -10.49
C LYS A 19 2.88 -47.09 -10.46
N LYS A 20 2.53 -46.51 -9.31
CA LYS A 20 1.40 -45.58 -9.16
C LYS A 20 1.61 -44.41 -10.13
N ALA A 21 0.61 -44.11 -10.95
CA ALA A 21 0.62 -42.96 -11.86
C ALA A 21 0.82 -41.67 -11.06
N LYS A 22 1.81 -40.85 -11.44
CA LYS A 22 2.24 -39.69 -10.65
C LYS A 22 1.37 -38.46 -10.86
N ASN A 23 0.63 -38.39 -11.97
CA ASN A 23 -0.23 -37.27 -12.30
C ASN A 23 -1.53 -37.70 -13.00
N VAL A 24 -2.54 -36.85 -12.92
CA VAL A 24 -3.89 -36.98 -13.46
C VAL A 24 -3.90 -37.26 -14.97
N LEU A 25 -2.99 -36.67 -15.76
CA LEU A 25 -2.87 -36.96 -17.20
C LEU A 25 -2.42 -38.41 -17.46
N GLU A 26 -1.49 -38.92 -16.65
CA GLU A 26 -0.98 -40.29 -16.80
C GLU A 26 -2.04 -41.32 -16.39
N LYS A 27 -2.86 -40.99 -15.38
CA LYS A 27 -4.05 -41.78 -15.04
C LYS A 27 -5.06 -41.81 -16.20
N LYS A 28 -5.27 -40.68 -16.88
CA LYS A 28 -6.17 -40.57 -18.06
C LYS A 28 -5.64 -41.37 -19.26
N MET A 29 -4.36 -41.23 -19.61
CA MET A 29 -3.73 -41.96 -20.71
C MET A 29 -3.73 -43.48 -20.47
N LYS A 30 -3.64 -43.92 -19.22
CA LYS A 30 -3.73 -45.33 -18.82
C LYS A 30 -5.16 -45.84 -18.65
N GLY A 31 -6.18 -45.06 -19.03
CA GLY A 31 -7.59 -45.45 -18.99
C GLY A 31 -8.18 -45.62 -17.58
N MET A 32 -7.54 -45.09 -16.53
CA MET A 32 -8.04 -45.23 -15.15
C MET A 32 -9.25 -44.33 -14.90
N LYS A 33 -10.25 -44.82 -14.13
CA LYS A 33 -11.43 -44.03 -13.72
C LYS A 33 -11.01 -42.82 -12.87
N LEU A 34 -11.16 -41.63 -13.44
CA LEU A 34 -10.89 -40.34 -12.78
C LEU A 34 -12.11 -39.84 -12.01
N LYS A 35 -11.90 -39.35 -10.78
CA LYS A 35 -12.93 -38.66 -9.99
C LYS A 35 -13.32 -37.31 -10.64
N THR A 36 -14.51 -36.78 -10.34
CA THR A 36 -15.06 -35.56 -10.97
C THR A 36 -14.11 -34.35 -10.91
N GLY A 37 -13.42 -34.15 -9.78
CA GLY A 37 -12.41 -33.09 -9.63
C GLY A 37 -11.12 -33.34 -10.42
N GLU A 38 -10.71 -34.60 -10.61
CA GLU A 38 -9.54 -34.96 -11.43
C GLU A 38 -9.83 -34.79 -12.92
N ARG A 39 -11.06 -35.06 -13.38
CA ARG A 39 -11.48 -34.79 -14.78
C ARG A 39 -11.41 -33.31 -15.13
N LYS A 40 -11.87 -32.41 -14.25
CA LYS A 40 -11.75 -30.95 -14.43
C LYS A 40 -10.28 -30.50 -14.48
N LYS A 41 -9.42 -31.06 -13.63
CA LYS A 41 -7.97 -30.77 -13.64
C LYS A 41 -7.27 -31.29 -14.89
N ALA A 42 -7.65 -32.46 -15.41
CA ALA A 42 -7.12 -33.00 -16.67
C ALA A 42 -7.47 -32.10 -17.85
N LYS A 43 -8.74 -31.69 -17.95
CA LYS A 43 -9.24 -30.82 -19.02
C LYS A 43 -8.53 -29.46 -19.04
N LYS A 44 -8.36 -28.84 -17.86
CA LYS A 44 -7.63 -27.56 -17.73
C LYS A 44 -6.14 -27.67 -18.06
N MET A 45 -5.50 -28.83 -17.85
CA MET A 45 -4.12 -29.07 -18.27
C MET A 45 -4.00 -29.29 -19.77
N GLU A 46 -4.96 -29.99 -20.39
CA GLU A 46 -5.01 -30.18 -21.85
C GLU A 46 -5.24 -28.84 -22.56
N GLU A 47 -6.15 -28.00 -22.09
CA GLU A 47 -6.37 -26.64 -22.60
C GLU A 47 -5.10 -25.79 -22.52
N ARG A 48 -4.35 -25.87 -21.41
CA ARG A 48 -3.06 -25.18 -21.25
C ARG A 48 -1.98 -25.71 -22.18
N MET A 49 -1.93 -27.02 -22.45
CA MET A 49 -0.97 -27.60 -23.39
C MET A 49 -1.30 -27.21 -24.84
N HIS A 50 -2.59 -27.18 -25.20
CA HIS A 50 -3.04 -26.72 -26.51
C HIS A 50 -2.68 -25.24 -26.73
N LEU A 51 -3.00 -24.38 -25.78
CA LEU A 51 -2.67 -22.95 -25.85
C LEU A 51 -1.15 -22.73 -25.96
N LYS A 52 -0.35 -23.52 -25.23
CA LYS A 52 1.12 -23.43 -25.30
C LYS A 52 1.68 -23.90 -26.65
N ALA A 53 1.07 -24.93 -27.25
CA ALA A 53 1.45 -25.40 -28.58
C ALA A 53 1.12 -24.37 -29.66
N GLU A 54 -0.04 -23.71 -29.56
CA GLU A 54 -0.49 -22.65 -30.46
C GLU A 54 0.43 -21.42 -30.37
N ILE A 55 0.78 -20.97 -29.16
CA ILE A 55 1.75 -19.87 -28.97
C ILE A 55 3.11 -20.22 -29.59
N ASN A 56 3.60 -21.44 -29.36
CA ASN A 56 4.87 -21.87 -29.94
C ASN A 56 4.84 -21.96 -31.47
N ALA A 57 3.70 -22.38 -32.06
CA ALA A 57 3.52 -22.39 -33.51
C ALA A 57 3.56 -20.97 -34.09
N ASN A 58 2.85 -20.01 -33.47
CA ASN A 58 2.85 -18.61 -33.88
C ASN A 58 4.24 -17.97 -33.76
N VAL A 59 4.96 -18.23 -32.66
CA VAL A 59 6.33 -17.74 -32.46
C VAL A 59 7.27 -18.33 -33.52
N LYS A 60 7.12 -19.60 -33.88
CA LYS A 60 7.92 -20.24 -34.93
C LYS A 60 7.61 -19.67 -36.31
N GLN A 61 6.36 -19.33 -36.59
CA GLN A 61 5.93 -18.72 -37.85
C GLN A 61 6.45 -17.27 -37.99
N GLU A 62 6.40 -16.48 -36.91
CA GLU A 62 6.98 -15.13 -36.86
C GLU A 62 8.52 -15.16 -36.98
N LEU A 63 9.20 -16.10 -36.31
CA LEU A 63 10.64 -16.30 -36.47
C LEU A 63 11.06 -16.74 -37.87
N ALA A 64 10.16 -17.41 -38.62
CA ALA A 64 10.40 -17.76 -40.01
C ALA A 64 10.24 -16.55 -40.94
N ARG A 65 9.27 -15.65 -40.66
CA ARG A 65 9.11 -14.36 -41.36
C ARG A 65 10.32 -13.43 -41.18
N PHE A 66 10.98 -13.49 -40.02
CA PHE A 66 12.20 -12.73 -39.76
C PHE A 66 13.47 -13.33 -40.41
N LYS A 67 13.39 -14.52 -41.01
CA LYS A 67 14.56 -15.24 -41.56
C LYS A 67 14.60 -15.34 -43.09
N SER A 68 13.62 -14.81 -43.82
CA SER A 68 13.71 -14.72 -45.28
C SER A 68 14.62 -13.54 -45.68
N PRO A 69 15.66 -13.76 -46.51
CA PRO A 69 16.57 -12.70 -46.94
C PRO A 69 15.88 -11.81 -47.97
N LYS A 70 15.87 -10.49 -47.74
CA LYS A 70 15.72 -9.50 -48.81
C LYS A 70 17.14 -9.10 -49.24
N HIS A 71 17.57 -9.60 -50.39
CA HIS A 71 18.62 -8.96 -51.17
C HIS A 71 17.98 -8.36 -52.41
N GLU A 72 18.36 -7.11 -52.65
CA GLU A 72 18.60 -6.40 -53.92
C GLU A 72 18.11 -7.05 -55.23
N GLU A 73 17.48 -6.22 -56.07
CA GLU A 73 17.82 -5.99 -57.49
C GLU A 73 16.96 -4.77 -57.92
N GLU A 74 17.55 -3.63 -58.31
CA GLU A 74 18.13 -3.34 -59.62
C GLU A 74 17.18 -3.60 -60.79
N ASP A 75 16.90 -2.51 -61.48
CA ASP A 75 16.06 -2.34 -62.65
C ASP A 75 16.87 -2.75 -63.87
N ASP A 76 16.37 -3.68 -64.69
CA ASP A 76 16.27 -3.48 -66.14
C ASP A 76 15.70 -4.69 -66.87
N THR A 77 14.64 -4.41 -67.64
CA THR A 77 14.30 -4.91 -68.98
C THR A 77 14.70 -6.36 -69.37
N ARG A 78 13.72 -7.20 -69.76
CA ARG A 78 13.16 -7.29 -71.13
C ARG A 78 12.44 -8.64 -71.37
N ASP A 79 11.41 -8.55 -72.20
CA ASP A 79 10.92 -9.58 -73.12
C ASP A 79 10.14 -10.79 -72.57
N SER A 80 8.81 -10.65 -72.64
CA SER A 80 8.03 -11.13 -73.80
C SER A 80 6.80 -11.96 -73.42
N ILE A 81 5.79 -11.78 -74.29
CA ILE A 81 4.57 -12.58 -74.48
C ILE A 81 3.42 -12.17 -73.54
N ASN A 82 2.57 -11.22 -73.98
CA ASN A 82 1.32 -11.46 -74.74
C ASN A 82 0.41 -12.49 -74.06
N SER A 83 -0.87 -12.25 -73.81
CA SER A 83 -1.83 -11.35 -74.45
C SER A 83 -3.13 -11.42 -73.64
N GLU A 84 -3.91 -10.33 -73.70
CA GLU A 84 -5.38 -10.28 -73.89
C GLU A 84 -6.27 -11.13 -72.95
N SER A 85 -7.41 -10.70 -72.43
CA SER A 85 -8.36 -9.62 -72.73
C SER A 85 -9.37 -9.65 -71.55
N SER A 86 -9.82 -8.50 -71.05
CA SER A 86 -11.14 -7.92 -71.32
C SER A 86 -12.30 -8.41 -70.44
N PHE A 87 -13.16 -7.44 -70.11
CA PHE A 87 -14.54 -7.53 -69.63
C PHE A 87 -14.84 -7.76 -68.13
N GLY A 88 -14.90 -6.62 -67.42
CA GLY A 88 -16.12 -6.07 -66.81
C GLY A 88 -17.08 -6.97 -66.03
N SER A 89 -17.37 -6.59 -64.77
CA SER A 89 -18.72 -6.40 -64.19
C SER A 89 -18.65 -6.28 -62.65
N GLN A 90 -19.02 -5.11 -62.12
CA GLN A 90 -19.59 -4.95 -60.76
C GLN A 90 -21.12 -4.96 -60.93
N PRO A 91 -22.03 -5.32 -59.97
CA PRO A 91 -22.02 -4.73 -58.61
C PRO A 91 -22.86 -5.39 -57.44
N LYS A 92 -22.78 -4.77 -56.23
CA LYS A 92 -23.76 -4.61 -55.08
C LYS A 92 -24.21 -5.88 -54.27
N ARG A 93 -24.54 -5.88 -52.96
CA ARG A 93 -24.62 -4.95 -51.79
C ARG A 93 -24.92 -5.77 -50.47
N ILE A 94 -24.20 -5.52 -49.35
CA ILE A 94 -24.65 -5.10 -47.96
C ILE A 94 -25.80 -5.88 -47.22
N PRO A 95 -25.97 -5.92 -45.85
CA PRO A 95 -25.10 -5.92 -44.64
C PRO A 95 -25.48 -6.96 -43.51
N LYS A 96 -24.64 -7.16 -42.48
CA LYS A 96 -24.91 -6.86 -41.03
C LYS A 96 -23.95 -7.54 -40.02
N LYS A 97 -23.24 -6.66 -39.30
CA LYS A 97 -22.82 -6.63 -37.88
C LYS A 97 -22.98 -7.89 -37.01
N ARG A 98 -21.90 -8.26 -36.30
CA ARG A 98 -21.81 -8.14 -34.82
C ARG A 98 -20.41 -8.45 -34.24
N VAL A 99 -19.94 -7.50 -33.42
CA VAL A 99 -19.08 -7.57 -32.22
C VAL A 99 -18.00 -8.66 -32.09
N SER A 100 -16.74 -8.21 -32.03
CA SER A 100 -15.68 -8.89 -31.27
C SER A 100 -15.39 -8.14 -29.97
N PHE A 101 -15.80 -8.76 -28.86
CA PHE A 101 -15.17 -8.62 -27.56
C PHE A 101 -13.75 -9.17 -27.66
N ALA A 102 -12.73 -8.36 -27.35
CA ALA A 102 -11.41 -8.86 -27.00
C ALA A 102 -11.16 -8.61 -25.52
N LYS A 103 -11.04 -9.73 -24.80
CA LYS A 103 -10.83 -9.89 -23.38
C LYS A 103 -9.33 -9.93 -23.09
N GLU A 104 -8.95 -9.20 -22.04
CA GLU A 104 -7.87 -9.41 -21.07
C GLU A 104 -6.38 -9.26 -21.40
N MET A 105 -5.81 -8.40 -20.54
CA MET A 105 -4.58 -8.58 -19.75
C MET A 105 -3.24 -8.59 -20.46
N LEU A 106 -2.53 -7.46 -20.34
CA LEU A 106 -1.10 -7.47 -20.11
C LEU A 106 -0.70 -6.53 -18.97
N HIS A 107 0.03 -7.13 -18.04
CA HIS A 107 0.64 -6.54 -16.86
C HIS A 107 1.65 -5.45 -17.26
N THR A 108 1.37 -4.24 -16.78
CA THR A 108 2.26 -3.19 -16.29
C THR A 108 3.67 -3.12 -16.87
N LYS A 109 3.85 -2.23 -17.86
CA LYS A 109 5.10 -1.49 -18.04
C LYS A 109 4.81 0.01 -18.00
N VAL A 110 5.58 0.65 -17.13
CA VAL A 110 5.86 2.07 -16.97
C VAL A 110 5.91 2.77 -18.33
N PHE A 111 5.09 3.81 -18.49
CA PHE A 111 5.07 4.64 -19.68
C PHE A 111 5.64 6.03 -19.38
N ASP A 112 6.71 6.33 -20.12
CA ASP A 112 7.20 7.68 -20.39
C ASP A 112 6.20 8.44 -21.27
N LYS A 113 6.21 9.76 -21.08
CA LYS A 113 5.28 10.75 -21.62
C LYS A 113 5.84 11.32 -22.92
N SER A 114 5.37 10.84 -24.07
CA SER A 114 5.44 11.59 -25.33
C SER A 114 4.34 11.14 -26.28
N ASP A 115 3.73 12.12 -26.95
CA ASP A 115 2.70 12.04 -28.00
C ASP A 115 1.26 12.24 -27.51
N TYR A 116 0.77 13.49 -27.64
CA TYR A 116 -0.54 13.80 -28.24
C TYR A 116 -0.68 15.31 -28.45
N LYS A 117 -0.39 15.79 -29.67
CA LYS A 117 -0.90 17.07 -30.19
C LYS A 117 -1.16 16.94 -31.69
N SER A 118 -2.44 16.82 -32.05
CA SER A 118 -3.03 16.80 -33.41
C SER A 118 -4.42 16.13 -33.25
N MET A 119 -5.58 16.64 -33.63
CA MET A 119 -5.99 17.65 -34.62
C MET A 119 -7.41 18.15 -34.30
N GLY A 120 -7.76 19.35 -34.80
CA GLY A 120 -9.13 19.62 -35.25
C GLY A 120 -9.70 21.02 -34.97
N GLN A 121 -9.39 22.01 -35.82
CA GLN A 121 -10.34 23.08 -36.18
C GLN A 121 -10.14 23.46 -37.66
N GLU A 122 -11.23 23.46 -38.43
CA GLU A 122 -11.27 23.79 -39.85
C GLU A 122 -11.52 25.29 -40.11
N LYS A 123 -10.82 25.79 -41.14
CA LYS A 123 -11.16 26.76 -42.21
C LYS A 123 -11.54 28.23 -41.91
N SER A 124 -10.72 29.16 -42.43
CA SER A 124 -11.14 30.07 -43.53
C SER A 124 -9.98 30.88 -44.18
N SER A 125 -10.00 30.91 -45.52
CA SER A 125 -9.56 31.99 -46.47
C SER A 125 -8.10 32.44 -46.66
N LYS A 126 -7.70 32.40 -47.96
CA LYS A 126 -6.43 32.81 -48.60
C LYS A 126 -6.19 34.34 -48.61
N LYS A 127 -4.91 34.76 -48.54
CA LYS A 127 -4.30 35.69 -49.53
C LYS A 127 -2.76 35.64 -49.53
N LYS A 128 -2.21 35.66 -50.75
CA LYS A 128 -0.79 35.60 -51.16
C LYS A 128 -0.03 36.88 -50.80
N VAL A 129 1.26 36.78 -50.43
CA VAL A 129 2.39 37.53 -51.04
C VAL A 129 3.67 36.69 -50.86
N LYS A 130 4.42 36.51 -51.95
CA LYS A 130 5.81 36.00 -52.04
C LYS A 130 6.76 37.20 -52.04
N VAL A 131 7.95 37.08 -51.45
CA VAL A 131 9.20 37.59 -52.06
C VAL A 131 10.36 36.68 -51.62
N ASP A 132 11.16 36.31 -52.62
CA ASP A 132 12.33 35.43 -52.61
C ASP A 132 13.63 36.17 -52.22
N GLU A 133 14.65 35.38 -51.94
CA GLU A 133 16.03 35.68 -51.54
C GLU A 133 16.97 35.91 -52.75
N ALA A 134 17.96 36.80 -52.64
CA ALA A 134 19.19 36.94 -53.49
C ALA A 134 19.93 38.25 -53.10
N ASP A 135 21.24 38.49 -53.22
CA ASP A 135 22.45 37.70 -53.49
C ASP A 135 23.68 38.60 -53.14
N LYS A 136 24.80 37.95 -52.82
CA LYS A 136 26.26 38.23 -52.91
C LYS A 136 26.92 39.62 -53.17
N GLU A 137 28.10 39.72 -52.47
CA GLU A 137 29.41 40.33 -52.83
C GLU A 137 29.53 41.88 -52.86
N ASN A 138 30.61 42.57 -52.40
CA ASN A 138 32.04 42.24 -52.42
C ASN A 138 32.93 43.21 -51.59
N LEU A 139 34.19 42.79 -51.37
CA LEU A 139 35.47 43.57 -51.29
C LEU A 139 35.93 44.39 -50.04
N LYS A 140 37.08 43.92 -49.47
CA LYS A 140 38.38 44.60 -49.13
C LYS A 140 38.40 45.76 -48.08
N THR A 141 39.39 46.01 -47.23
CA THR A 141 40.78 45.53 -46.98
C THR A 141 41.39 46.21 -45.73
N LYS A 142 42.36 45.52 -45.10
CA LYS A 142 43.67 45.99 -44.53
C LYS A 142 43.81 46.57 -43.11
N GLY A 143 44.91 46.12 -42.47
CA GLY A 143 45.65 46.66 -41.31
C GLY A 143 45.70 45.66 -40.15
N LYS A 144 46.64 44.72 -39.97
CA LYS A 144 48.12 44.69 -39.85
C LYS A 144 48.67 45.30 -38.54
N GLU A 145 49.61 44.55 -37.94
CA GLU A 145 50.48 44.78 -36.76
C GLU A 145 49.97 44.17 -35.43
N GLY A 146 50.73 43.38 -34.66
CA GLY A 146 52.10 42.88 -34.77
C GLY A 146 52.79 42.76 -33.40
N LYS A 147 53.30 41.55 -33.08
CA LYS A 147 54.36 41.18 -32.09
C LYS A 147 54.05 41.33 -30.58
N ALA A 148 54.74 40.66 -29.65
CA ALA A 148 55.41 39.34 -29.52
C ALA A 148 56.01 39.31 -28.08
N ALA A 149 55.94 38.15 -27.41
CA ALA A 149 56.84 37.59 -26.35
C ALA A 149 57.21 38.45 -25.09
N GLU A 150 57.46 37.97 -23.86
CA GLU A 150 58.16 36.78 -23.33
C GLU A 150 57.82 36.54 -21.82
N LYS A 151 57.91 35.25 -21.39
CA LYS A 151 58.38 34.60 -20.12
C LYS A 151 58.43 35.41 -18.78
N LYS A 152 58.15 34.86 -17.58
CA LYS A 152 58.60 33.58 -16.95
C LYS A 152 57.99 33.38 -15.53
N GLU A 153 57.81 32.10 -15.11
CA GLU A 153 57.86 31.48 -13.74
C GLU A 153 56.97 32.05 -12.59
N SER A 154 56.26 31.31 -11.72
CA SER A 154 56.44 29.96 -11.13
C SER A 154 55.14 29.40 -10.48
N LYS A 155 55.22 28.14 -10.03
CA LYS A 155 54.21 27.16 -9.58
C LYS A 155 53.41 27.52 -8.31
N ASP A 156 52.19 26.98 -8.19
CA ASP A 156 51.84 26.00 -7.14
C ASP A 156 50.61 25.16 -7.52
N GLU A 157 50.59 23.94 -6.98
CA GLU A 157 49.78 22.78 -7.38
C GLU A 157 48.36 22.81 -6.75
N GLU A 158 47.31 22.68 -7.57
CA GLU A 158 45.98 22.27 -7.11
C GLU A 158 45.43 21.12 -7.97
N GLU A 159 45.11 20.05 -7.27
CA GLU A 159 44.61 18.77 -7.77
C GLU A 159 43.15 18.90 -8.20
N LYS A 160 42.90 18.98 -9.52
CA LYS A 160 41.53 19.00 -10.07
C LYS A 160 40.90 17.61 -10.04
N VAL A 161 39.89 17.46 -9.18
CA VAL A 161 38.89 16.39 -9.26
C VAL A 161 37.81 16.83 -10.25
N ASP A 162 37.79 16.22 -11.43
CA ASP A 162 36.81 16.51 -12.49
C ASP A 162 35.38 16.13 -12.04
N ALA A 163 34.51 17.13 -12.05
CA ALA A 163 33.07 17.02 -11.97
C ALA A 163 32.49 16.49 -13.29
N ASP A 164 31.71 15.42 -13.25
CA ASP A 164 30.96 14.91 -14.41
C ASP A 164 29.59 15.59 -14.43
N GLU A 165 29.41 16.51 -15.38
CA GLU A 165 28.15 17.20 -15.65
C GLU A 165 27.07 16.24 -16.13
N THR A 166 25.91 16.33 -15.48
CA THR A 166 24.63 15.80 -15.93
C THR A 166 24.06 16.66 -17.05
N GLU A 167 23.69 16.05 -18.18
CA GLU A 167 22.43 16.37 -18.86
C GLU A 167 22.01 15.32 -19.91
N GLY A 168 20.70 15.14 -20.03
CA GLY A 168 20.05 14.11 -20.84
C GLY A 168 20.12 14.38 -22.34
N LYS A 169 20.62 13.39 -23.09
CA LYS A 169 20.28 13.20 -24.50
C LYS A 169 19.97 11.73 -24.77
N THR A 170 18.92 11.56 -25.58
CA THR A 170 18.44 10.37 -26.29
C THR A 170 19.54 9.35 -26.61
N ILE A 171 19.18 8.05 -26.52
CA ILE A 171 20.04 6.92 -26.85
C ILE A 171 20.38 6.95 -28.34
N VAL A 172 21.36 7.77 -28.71
CA VAL A 172 22.13 7.58 -29.92
C VAL A 172 23.03 6.39 -29.61
N ALA A 173 22.91 5.32 -30.40
CA ALA A 173 23.79 4.17 -30.34
C ALA A 173 25.24 4.67 -30.22
N LYS A 174 25.87 4.48 -29.05
CA LYS A 174 27.27 4.85 -28.83
C LYS A 174 28.09 4.15 -29.90
N LYS A 175 28.49 4.90 -30.94
CA LYS A 175 29.56 4.48 -31.87
C LYS A 175 30.70 4.01 -30.98
N LYS A 176 31.13 2.76 -31.16
CA LYS A 176 32.23 2.15 -30.39
C LYS A 176 33.39 3.14 -30.41
N LYS A 177 33.74 3.71 -29.24
CA LYS A 177 34.95 4.53 -29.12
C LYS A 177 36.10 3.67 -29.69
N PRO A 178 36.77 4.08 -30.78
CA PRO A 178 37.82 3.28 -31.36
C PRO A 178 38.88 3.08 -30.29
N ILE A 179 39.30 1.83 -30.09
CA ILE A 179 40.38 1.53 -29.16
C ILE A 179 41.60 2.28 -29.69
N GLN A 180 42.09 3.28 -28.95
CA GLN A 180 43.37 3.90 -29.26
C GLN A 180 44.45 2.86 -29.01
N VAL A 181 45.02 2.38 -30.12
CA VAL A 181 46.05 1.37 -30.18
C VAL A 181 47.23 2.03 -30.90
N THR A 182 48.46 1.84 -30.39
CA THR A 182 49.66 2.38 -31.03
C THR A 182 49.77 1.87 -32.48
N LYS A 183 50.37 2.67 -33.38
CA LYS A 183 50.44 2.37 -34.83
C LYS A 183 50.99 0.96 -35.10
N LYS A 184 52.02 0.54 -34.36
CA LYS A 184 52.60 -0.83 -34.35
C LYS A 184 51.61 -1.95 -34.00
N VAL A 185 50.77 -1.73 -32.98
CA VAL A 185 49.81 -2.76 -32.52
C VAL A 185 48.60 -2.85 -33.46
N LYS A 186 48.27 -1.76 -34.17
CA LYS A 186 47.25 -1.76 -35.23
C LYS A 186 47.72 -2.53 -36.47
N GLU A 187 48.98 -2.36 -36.88
CA GLU A 187 49.61 -3.11 -37.97
C GLU A 187 49.73 -4.62 -37.65
N GLN A 188 50.14 -4.99 -36.43
CA GLN A 188 50.12 -6.39 -35.96
C GLN A 188 48.73 -7.01 -35.93
N LEU A 189 47.69 -6.24 -35.54
CA LEU A 189 46.32 -6.74 -35.59
C LEU A 189 45.87 -6.97 -37.03
N LEU A 190 46.25 -6.12 -37.98
CA LEU A 190 45.88 -6.22 -39.40
C LEU A 190 46.49 -7.43 -40.10
N SER A 191 47.71 -7.84 -39.74
CA SER A 191 48.42 -9.00 -40.32
C SER A 191 48.04 -10.36 -39.72
N MET A 192 47.36 -10.42 -38.57
CA MET A 192 46.99 -11.68 -37.91
C MET A 192 45.65 -12.29 -38.39
N PRO A 193 45.53 -13.64 -38.47
CA PRO A 193 44.28 -14.35 -38.66
C PRO A 193 43.20 -13.98 -37.63
N ARG A 194 41.91 -14.08 -37.99
CA ARG A 194 40.76 -13.69 -37.12
C ARG A 194 40.79 -14.32 -35.72
N LYS A 195 41.23 -15.56 -35.60
CA LYS A 195 41.30 -16.32 -34.32
C LYS A 195 42.40 -15.76 -33.40
N GLU A 196 43.56 -15.44 -33.96
CA GLU A 196 44.71 -14.86 -33.26
C GLU A 196 44.49 -13.40 -32.92
N ARG A 197 43.89 -12.62 -33.83
CA ARG A 197 43.44 -11.24 -33.57
C ARG A 197 42.52 -11.17 -32.34
N LYS A 198 41.59 -12.12 -32.21
CA LYS A 198 40.68 -12.22 -31.05
C LYS A 198 41.42 -12.59 -29.76
N ALA A 199 42.39 -13.50 -29.83
CA ALA A 199 43.23 -13.88 -28.70
C ALA A 199 44.14 -12.74 -28.22
N PHE A 200 44.74 -12.00 -29.15
CA PHE A 200 45.61 -10.86 -28.87
C PHE A 200 44.83 -9.66 -28.30
N LEU A 201 43.64 -9.36 -28.82
CA LEU A 201 42.74 -8.38 -28.21
C LEU A 201 42.30 -8.78 -26.80
N ARG A 202 42.15 -10.09 -26.54
CA ARG A 202 41.85 -10.61 -25.21
C ARG A 202 43.06 -10.45 -24.27
N GLN A 203 44.27 -10.71 -24.73
CA GLN A 203 45.50 -10.47 -23.97
C GLN A 203 45.72 -8.99 -23.68
N LEU A 204 45.47 -8.10 -24.64
CA LEU A 204 45.54 -6.64 -24.42
C LEU A 204 44.50 -6.17 -23.40
N LYS A 205 43.28 -6.73 -23.44
CA LYS A 205 42.25 -6.45 -22.43
C LYS A 205 42.62 -7.01 -21.05
N ALA A 206 43.23 -8.19 -20.97
CA ALA A 206 43.70 -8.79 -19.73
C ALA A 206 44.87 -8.01 -19.11
N LYS A 207 45.82 -7.54 -19.93
CA LYS A 207 46.89 -6.63 -19.48
C LYS A 207 46.36 -5.28 -19.01
N LYS A 208 45.29 -4.77 -19.62
CA LYS A 208 44.66 -3.50 -19.24
C LYS A 208 43.75 -3.61 -18.01
N ASN A 209 43.24 -4.80 -17.71
CA ASN A 209 42.41 -5.10 -16.53
C ASN A 209 42.81 -6.45 -15.91
N PRO A 210 43.83 -6.48 -15.03
CA PRO A 210 44.30 -7.71 -14.37
C PRO A 210 43.21 -8.43 -13.55
N ILE A 211 42.14 -7.73 -13.19
CA ILE A 211 41.01 -8.23 -12.40
C ILE A 211 39.99 -8.96 -13.27
N ALA A 212 40.07 -8.84 -14.61
CA ALA A 212 39.07 -9.39 -15.52
C ALA A 212 38.97 -10.93 -15.44
N ASP A 213 40.10 -11.63 -15.30
CA ASP A 213 40.10 -13.10 -15.19
C ASP A 213 39.50 -13.54 -13.85
N ARG A 214 39.85 -12.87 -12.75
CA ARG A 214 39.24 -13.09 -11.43
C ARG A 214 37.74 -12.81 -11.44
N ALA A 215 37.31 -11.71 -12.05
CA ALA A 215 35.90 -11.36 -12.21
C ALA A 215 35.14 -12.44 -13.00
N LEU A 216 35.77 -13.04 -14.02
CA LEU A 216 35.18 -14.14 -14.79
C LEU A 216 35.04 -15.40 -13.94
N GLU A 217 36.03 -15.74 -13.12
CA GLU A 217 35.96 -16.87 -12.19
C GLU A 217 34.87 -16.67 -11.13
N CYS A 218 34.79 -15.46 -10.54
CA CYS A 218 33.75 -15.09 -9.60
C CYS A 218 32.35 -15.33 -10.18
N LYS A 219 32.12 -14.96 -11.45
CA LYS A 219 30.84 -15.20 -12.13
C LYS A 219 30.56 -16.68 -12.36
N LYS A 220 31.57 -17.47 -12.75
CA LYS A 220 31.40 -18.92 -12.94
C LYS A 220 30.95 -19.59 -11.64
N LEU A 221 31.55 -19.21 -10.51
CA LEU A 221 31.15 -19.72 -9.19
C LEU A 221 29.77 -19.21 -8.79
N TRP A 222 29.47 -17.93 -9.01
CA TRP A 222 28.16 -17.35 -8.75
C TRP A 222 27.02 -18.04 -9.51
N GLU A 223 27.21 -18.38 -10.80
CA GLU A 223 26.22 -19.13 -11.59
C GLU A 223 25.98 -20.54 -11.02
N ARG A 224 27.00 -21.19 -10.45
CA ARG A 224 26.84 -22.48 -9.76
C ARG A 224 26.07 -22.33 -8.46
N ILE A 225 26.39 -21.31 -7.66
CA ILE A 225 25.74 -21.04 -6.36
C ILE A 225 24.25 -20.75 -6.53
N ARG A 226 23.87 -19.97 -7.55
CA ARG A 226 22.47 -19.58 -7.77
C ARG A 226 21.63 -20.64 -8.51
N SER A 227 22.26 -21.66 -9.09
CA SER A 227 21.57 -22.72 -9.82
C SER A 227 20.87 -23.68 -8.86
N SER A 228 19.55 -23.84 -9.02
CA SER A 228 18.77 -24.80 -8.22
C SER A 228 19.12 -26.27 -8.49
N LYS A 229 19.94 -26.54 -9.51
CA LYS A 229 20.38 -27.89 -9.91
C LYS A 229 21.65 -28.34 -9.21
N THR A 230 22.35 -27.44 -8.52
CA THR A 230 23.65 -27.74 -7.92
C THR A 230 23.46 -28.36 -6.52
N PRO A 231 24.10 -29.50 -6.20
CA PRO A 231 24.02 -30.12 -4.87
C PRO A 231 24.50 -29.18 -3.76
N LYS A 232 23.92 -29.28 -2.56
CA LYS A 232 24.24 -28.40 -1.43
C LYS A 232 25.73 -28.37 -1.08
N GLN A 233 26.39 -29.52 -1.12
CA GLN A 233 27.82 -29.64 -0.83
C GLN A 233 28.67 -28.88 -1.85
N GLU A 234 28.37 -29.02 -3.15
CA GLU A 234 29.05 -28.27 -4.21
C GLU A 234 28.78 -26.75 -4.15
N VAL A 235 27.61 -26.35 -3.65
CA VAL A 235 27.30 -24.94 -3.38
C VAL A 235 28.20 -24.40 -2.28
N ASP A 236 28.37 -25.12 -1.17
CA ASP A 236 29.22 -24.69 -0.05
C ASP A 236 30.70 -24.63 -0.46
N ASP A 237 31.20 -25.60 -1.22
CA ASP A 237 32.56 -25.56 -1.78
C ASP A 237 32.75 -24.37 -2.73
N SER A 238 31.74 -24.06 -3.54
CA SER A 238 31.76 -22.93 -4.46
C SER A 238 31.73 -21.59 -3.71
N ILE A 239 31.03 -21.51 -2.59
CA ILE A 239 31.01 -20.33 -1.71
C ILE A 239 32.40 -20.11 -1.11
N GLY A 240 33.03 -21.14 -0.55
CA GLY A 240 34.37 -21.03 0.03
C GLY A 240 35.40 -20.51 -0.99
N LYS A 241 35.40 -21.09 -2.20
CA LYS A 241 36.25 -20.63 -3.31
C LYS A 241 35.95 -19.19 -3.72
N LEU A 242 34.67 -18.81 -3.76
CA LEU A 242 34.27 -17.47 -4.15
C LEU A 242 34.69 -16.43 -3.11
N VAL A 243 34.53 -16.71 -1.81
CA VAL A 243 34.99 -15.83 -0.73
C VAL A 243 36.50 -15.63 -0.81
N GLY A 244 37.28 -16.69 -1.05
CA GLY A 244 38.73 -16.60 -1.23
C GLY A 244 39.15 -15.72 -2.42
N LEU A 245 38.39 -15.74 -3.52
CA LEU A 245 38.65 -14.87 -4.68
C LEU A 245 38.26 -13.41 -4.43
N VAL A 246 37.24 -13.15 -3.60
CA VAL A 246 36.74 -11.80 -3.33
C VAL A 246 37.56 -11.10 -2.25
N LYS A 247 38.06 -11.83 -1.24
CA LYS A 247 38.85 -11.29 -0.12
C LYS A 247 40.04 -10.46 -0.62
N GLY A 248 40.17 -9.22 -0.11
CA GLY A 248 41.22 -8.26 -0.47
C GLY A 248 41.05 -7.61 -1.85
N HIS A 249 39.98 -7.92 -2.56
CA HIS A 249 39.66 -7.37 -3.88
C HIS A 249 38.21 -6.89 -4.01
N ALA A 250 37.43 -6.93 -2.93
CA ALA A 250 36.03 -6.57 -2.91
C ALA A 250 35.81 -5.12 -3.37
N ALA A 251 36.66 -4.19 -2.92
CA ALA A 251 36.60 -2.77 -3.30
C ALA A 251 36.71 -2.56 -4.83
N LYS A 252 37.46 -3.42 -5.54
CA LYS A 252 37.59 -3.32 -7.00
C LYS A 252 36.48 -4.06 -7.74
N LEU A 253 35.88 -5.08 -7.13
CA LEU A 253 34.81 -5.90 -7.71
C LEU A 253 33.41 -5.30 -7.52
N VAL A 254 33.18 -4.50 -6.46
CA VAL A 254 31.85 -3.99 -6.12
C VAL A 254 31.30 -2.97 -7.11
N TYR A 255 32.18 -2.21 -7.77
CA TYR A 255 31.76 -1.14 -8.70
C TYR A 255 31.42 -1.64 -10.11
N ALA A 256 31.85 -2.85 -10.49
CA ALA A 256 31.58 -3.37 -11.82
C ALA A 256 30.14 -3.94 -11.91
N HIS A 257 29.46 -3.64 -13.03
CA HIS A 257 28.05 -4.01 -13.29
C HIS A 257 27.79 -5.50 -13.10
N ASP A 258 28.75 -6.34 -13.46
CA ASP A 258 28.61 -7.79 -13.53
C ASP A 258 29.11 -8.52 -12.27
N THR A 259 30.04 -7.93 -11.50
CA THR A 259 30.56 -8.50 -10.25
C THR A 259 29.89 -7.93 -8.99
N SER A 260 29.25 -6.76 -9.04
CA SER A 260 28.40 -6.24 -7.96
C SER A 260 27.34 -7.26 -7.51
N ARG A 261 26.63 -7.85 -8.48
CA ARG A 261 25.67 -8.96 -8.27
C ARG A 261 26.26 -10.17 -7.54
N VAL A 262 27.54 -10.45 -7.76
CA VAL A 262 28.25 -11.56 -7.10
C VAL A 262 28.44 -11.24 -5.61
N ILE A 263 28.85 -10.02 -5.30
CA ILE A 263 29.01 -9.54 -3.92
C ILE A 263 27.65 -9.47 -3.21
N GLU A 264 26.61 -8.95 -3.86
CA GLU A 264 25.23 -8.97 -3.33
C GLU A 264 24.76 -10.39 -2.98
N CYS A 265 25.10 -11.37 -3.83
CA CYS A 265 24.79 -12.77 -3.59
C CYS A 265 25.47 -13.28 -2.32
N LEU A 266 26.76 -13.00 -2.13
CA LEU A 266 27.50 -13.38 -0.93
C LEU A 266 26.84 -12.83 0.35
N VAL A 267 26.43 -11.55 0.34
CA VAL A 267 25.72 -10.94 1.48
C VAL A 267 24.32 -11.53 1.68
N ALA A 268 23.67 -11.97 0.61
CA ALA A 268 22.34 -12.58 0.65
C ALA A 268 22.34 -13.98 1.27
N LEU A 269 23.46 -14.71 1.22
CA LEU A 269 23.56 -16.08 1.74
C LEU A 269 23.50 -16.16 3.28
N LYS A 270 23.76 -15.04 3.99
CA LYS A 270 23.73 -14.95 5.46
C LYS A 270 24.56 -16.05 6.17
N ARG A 271 25.68 -16.46 5.56
CA ARG A 271 26.63 -17.37 6.20
C ARG A 271 27.45 -16.59 7.24
N PRO A 272 27.75 -17.19 8.41
CA PRO A 272 28.51 -16.52 9.45
C PRO A 272 29.91 -16.12 8.92
N GLY A 273 30.40 -14.95 9.34
CA GLY A 273 31.72 -14.44 8.96
C GLY A 273 31.82 -13.73 7.61
N ILE A 274 31.07 -14.15 6.57
CA ILE A 274 31.17 -13.54 5.23
C ILE A 274 30.78 -12.06 5.25
N ASN A 275 29.66 -11.72 5.88
CA ASN A 275 29.19 -10.34 5.93
C ASN A 275 30.17 -9.42 6.67
N ASN A 276 30.77 -9.89 7.77
CA ASN A 276 31.74 -9.11 8.53
C ASN A 276 33.01 -8.87 7.70
N LEU A 277 33.54 -9.92 7.06
CA LEU A 277 34.72 -9.82 6.20
C LEU A 277 34.51 -8.81 5.05
N LEU A 278 33.39 -8.91 4.35
CA LEU A 278 33.08 -7.98 3.26
C LEU A 278 32.83 -6.55 3.78
N PHE A 279 32.20 -6.42 4.95
CA PHE A 279 31.92 -5.12 5.52
C PHE A 279 33.19 -4.41 5.97
N GLU A 280 34.08 -5.08 6.70
CA GLU A 280 35.37 -4.52 7.12
C GLU A 280 36.18 -3.99 5.93
N GLU A 281 36.26 -4.77 4.84
CA GLU A 281 36.99 -4.36 3.64
C GLU A 281 36.34 -3.17 2.92
N LEU A 282 35.01 -3.06 2.96
CA LEU A 282 34.23 -2.06 2.20
C LEU A 282 33.74 -0.87 3.05
N SER A 283 34.05 -0.83 4.34
CA SER A 283 33.51 0.16 5.29
C SER A 283 33.90 1.59 4.92
N SER A 284 35.14 1.82 4.48
CA SER A 284 35.61 3.16 4.07
C SER A 284 34.99 3.66 2.77
N GLU A 285 34.39 2.78 1.97
CA GLU A 285 33.83 3.09 0.66
C GLU A 285 32.30 3.31 0.69
N ILE A 286 31.65 3.27 1.87
CA ILE A 286 30.17 3.29 2.01
C ILE A 286 29.53 4.45 1.23
N VAL A 287 30.02 5.67 1.39
CA VAL A 287 29.44 6.86 0.73
C VAL A 287 29.62 6.77 -0.78
N ARG A 288 30.81 6.41 -1.25
CA ARG A 288 31.13 6.28 -2.67
C ARG A 288 30.34 5.15 -3.34
N MET A 289 30.19 4.01 -2.65
CA MET A 289 29.35 2.91 -3.11
C MET A 289 27.89 3.34 -3.22
N THR A 290 27.38 4.11 -2.26
CA THR A 290 26.01 4.64 -2.27
C THR A 290 25.78 5.57 -3.47
N LYS A 291 26.80 6.35 -3.84
CA LYS A 291 26.81 7.20 -5.06
C LYS A 291 26.96 6.41 -6.36
N SER A 292 27.22 5.11 -6.32
CA SER A 292 27.36 4.27 -7.51
C SER A 292 26.05 3.60 -7.92
N LYS A 293 25.79 3.55 -9.24
CA LYS A 293 24.64 2.83 -9.81
C LYS A 293 24.62 1.33 -9.47
N TYR A 294 25.78 0.72 -9.28
CA TYR A 294 25.92 -0.73 -9.05
C TYR A 294 26.30 -1.03 -7.61
N ALA A 295 27.29 -0.34 -7.05
CA ALA A 295 27.77 -0.68 -5.70
C ALA A 295 26.75 -0.33 -4.60
N LYS A 296 25.76 0.53 -4.86
CA LYS A 296 24.69 0.85 -3.90
C LYS A 296 23.95 -0.39 -3.38
N PHE A 297 23.85 -1.43 -4.20
CA PHE A 297 23.13 -2.64 -3.82
C PHE A 297 23.82 -3.39 -2.69
N PHE A 298 25.15 -3.28 -2.56
CA PHE A 298 25.86 -3.79 -1.40
C PHE A 298 25.41 -3.07 -0.12
N VAL A 299 25.42 -1.73 -0.11
CA VAL A 299 25.00 -0.92 1.04
C VAL A 299 23.54 -1.20 1.39
N MET A 300 22.65 -1.23 0.39
CA MET A 300 21.25 -1.61 0.54
C MET A 300 21.09 -2.99 1.18
N LYS A 301 21.94 -3.95 0.81
CA LYS A 301 21.90 -5.31 1.35
C LYS A 301 22.46 -5.37 2.77
N MET A 302 23.49 -4.59 3.09
CA MET A 302 24.03 -4.47 4.44
C MET A 302 23.06 -3.77 5.39
N LEU A 303 22.30 -2.77 4.94
CA LEU A 303 21.20 -2.22 5.75
C LEU A 303 20.18 -3.30 6.10
N LYS A 304 19.78 -4.15 5.15
CA LYS A 304 18.78 -5.21 5.38
C LYS A 304 19.31 -6.40 6.20
N ASN A 305 20.53 -6.86 5.90
CA ASN A 305 21.07 -8.11 6.43
C ASN A 305 22.19 -7.94 7.47
N GLY A 306 22.71 -6.74 7.66
CA GLY A 306 23.80 -6.46 8.60
C GLY A 306 23.35 -6.48 10.06
N ASN A 307 24.31 -6.59 10.95
CA ASN A 307 24.07 -6.47 12.39
C ASN A 307 23.86 -5.00 12.80
N ARG A 308 23.48 -4.76 14.06
CA ARG A 308 23.20 -3.41 14.58
C ARG A 308 24.39 -2.46 14.41
N HIS A 309 25.59 -2.92 14.76
CA HIS A 309 26.81 -2.13 14.67
C HIS A 309 27.13 -1.73 13.21
N GLN A 310 27.01 -2.66 12.26
CA GLN A 310 27.22 -2.39 10.84
C GLN A 310 26.23 -1.35 10.29
N ARG A 311 24.96 -1.43 10.71
CA ARG A 311 23.96 -0.42 10.34
C ARG A 311 24.31 0.94 10.92
N GLU A 312 24.74 0.99 12.17
CA GLU A 312 25.17 2.22 12.82
C GLU A 312 26.39 2.85 12.14
N THR A 313 27.37 2.05 11.75
CA THR A 313 28.51 2.51 10.95
C THR A 313 28.07 3.09 9.59
N ILE A 314 27.08 2.47 8.92
CA ILE A 314 26.50 3.03 7.68
C ILE A 314 25.81 4.37 7.95
N MET A 315 25.02 4.48 9.03
CA MET A 315 24.35 5.74 9.39
C MET A 315 25.36 6.84 9.69
N ASN A 316 26.41 6.53 10.46
CA ASN A 316 27.48 7.46 10.77
C ASN A 316 28.24 7.90 9.51
N ALA A 317 28.43 6.99 8.55
CA ALA A 317 29.04 7.32 7.27
C ALA A 317 28.16 8.21 6.38
N PHE A 318 26.83 8.24 6.55
CA PHE A 318 25.93 9.13 5.80
C PHE A 318 25.90 10.56 6.32
N ARG A 319 26.36 10.79 7.55
CA ARG A 319 26.41 12.10 8.17
C ARG A 319 27.30 13.06 7.37
N GLY A 320 26.81 14.27 7.10
CA GLY A 320 27.50 15.27 6.27
C GLY A 320 27.41 14.99 4.77
N HIS A 321 26.69 13.93 4.38
CA HIS A 321 26.49 13.54 3.00
C HIS A 321 25.02 13.39 2.61
N ALA A 322 24.06 13.48 3.54
CA ALA A 322 22.64 13.30 3.28
C ALA A 322 22.14 14.20 2.14
N VAL A 323 22.52 15.48 2.12
CA VAL A 323 22.13 16.42 1.05
C VAL A 323 22.70 15.98 -0.30
N SER A 324 23.98 15.56 -0.33
CA SER A 324 24.63 15.09 -1.55
C SER A 324 24.04 13.77 -2.07
N LEU A 325 23.59 12.91 -1.16
CA LEU A 325 22.98 11.62 -1.48
C LEU A 325 21.55 11.82 -2.00
N LEU A 326 20.76 12.73 -1.42
CA LEU A 326 19.38 12.98 -1.86
C LEU A 326 19.32 13.55 -3.30
N ARG A 327 20.30 14.38 -3.71
CA ARG A 327 20.35 14.97 -5.05
C ARG A 327 20.55 13.92 -6.17
N ILE A 328 21.05 12.72 -5.83
CA ILE A 328 21.32 11.63 -6.76
C ILE A 328 20.23 10.58 -6.63
N THR A 329 19.46 10.33 -7.69
CA THR A 329 18.27 9.45 -7.68
C THR A 329 18.51 8.07 -7.06
N HIS A 330 19.58 7.39 -7.48
CA HIS A 330 19.86 6.03 -6.99
C HIS A 330 20.46 6.00 -5.58
N SER A 331 21.08 7.09 -5.12
CA SER A 331 21.61 7.21 -3.76
C SER A 331 20.51 7.59 -2.77
N ALA A 332 19.59 8.46 -3.20
CA ALA A 332 18.40 8.84 -2.46
C ALA A 332 17.57 7.62 -2.06
N GLU A 333 17.45 6.61 -2.92
CA GLU A 333 16.78 5.34 -2.57
C GLU A 333 17.43 4.62 -1.38
N VAL A 334 18.77 4.66 -1.27
CA VAL A 334 19.50 4.04 -0.16
C VAL A 334 19.34 4.87 1.10
N LEU A 335 19.43 6.20 0.99
CA LEU A 335 19.21 7.12 2.11
C LEU A 335 17.77 7.01 2.64
N GLU A 336 16.78 6.93 1.75
CA GLU A 336 15.38 6.68 2.11
C GLU A 336 15.23 5.37 2.86
N THR A 337 15.83 4.28 2.36
CA THR A 337 15.76 2.98 3.05
C THR A 337 16.37 3.06 4.45
N ALA A 338 17.49 3.77 4.59
CA ALA A 338 18.09 4.02 5.90
C ALA A 338 17.15 4.82 6.81
N TYR A 339 16.62 5.94 6.32
CA TYR A 339 15.74 6.85 7.04
C TYR A 339 14.41 6.22 7.46
N ASN A 340 13.72 5.53 6.55
CA ASN A 340 12.38 5.00 6.76
C ASN A 340 12.37 3.65 7.49
N ASP A 341 13.25 2.72 7.11
CA ASP A 341 13.16 1.33 7.58
C ASP A 341 14.04 1.04 8.81
N PHE A 342 15.14 1.79 9.01
CA PHE A 342 16.18 1.43 9.98
C PHE A 342 16.55 2.52 10.99
N ALA A 343 16.37 3.80 10.65
CA ALA A 343 16.77 4.91 11.51
C ALA A 343 15.83 5.04 12.73
N ASN A 344 16.42 5.24 13.91
CA ASN A 344 15.69 5.64 15.11
C ASN A 344 15.32 7.14 15.06
N ALA A 345 14.59 7.63 16.06
CA ALA A 345 14.13 9.03 16.08
C ALA A 345 15.29 10.05 16.00
N GLN A 346 16.39 9.81 16.72
CA GLN A 346 17.57 10.68 16.68
C GLN A 346 18.28 10.61 15.33
N GLN A 347 18.47 9.42 14.76
CA GLN A 347 19.10 9.25 13.45
C GLN A 347 18.28 9.89 12.33
N ARG A 348 16.95 9.82 12.41
CA ARG A 348 16.06 10.53 11.48
C ARG A 348 16.26 12.04 11.59
N PHE A 349 16.33 12.57 12.81
CA PHE A 349 16.62 13.98 13.05
C PHE A 349 18.02 14.39 12.56
N ASP A 350 19.05 13.59 12.82
CA ASP A 350 20.41 13.85 12.32
C ASP A 350 20.46 13.91 10.79
N ILE A 351 19.70 13.06 10.10
CA ILE A 351 19.57 13.10 8.64
C ILE A 351 18.83 14.36 8.19
N ILE A 352 17.69 14.67 8.80
CA ILE A 352 16.84 15.82 8.41
C ILE A 352 17.55 17.16 8.69
N SER A 353 18.19 17.30 9.85
CA SER A 353 18.80 18.56 10.29
C SER A 353 19.96 19.01 9.38
N GLU A 354 20.63 18.08 8.71
CA GLU A 354 21.63 18.41 7.67
C GLU A 354 21.04 19.26 6.53
N PHE A 355 19.74 19.11 6.24
CA PHE A 355 19.05 19.88 5.20
C PHE A 355 18.70 21.31 5.64
N TYR A 356 18.72 21.61 6.95
CA TYR A 356 18.49 22.95 7.46
C TYR A 356 19.75 23.83 7.37
N GLY A 357 20.94 23.21 7.41
CA GLY A 357 22.22 23.91 7.22
C GLY A 357 23.42 23.10 7.71
N LYS A 358 24.62 23.54 7.31
CA LYS A 358 25.88 22.86 7.67
C LYS A 358 26.20 22.90 9.17
N GLU A 359 25.69 23.91 9.90
CA GLU A 359 25.92 24.05 11.35
C GLU A 359 25.34 22.87 12.14
N PHE A 360 24.21 22.31 11.72
CA PHE A 360 23.57 21.14 12.35
C PHE A 360 24.40 19.86 12.20
N VAL A 361 25.30 19.81 11.21
CA VAL A 361 26.26 18.70 11.06
C VAL A 361 27.38 18.81 12.10
N LEU A 362 27.82 20.03 12.41
CA LEU A 362 28.91 20.31 13.34
C LEU A 362 28.45 20.22 14.80
N PHE A 363 27.31 20.82 15.13
CA PHE A 363 26.77 20.89 16.49
C PHE A 363 25.66 19.86 16.68
N ARG A 364 26.00 18.69 17.23
CA ARG A 364 25.02 17.65 17.57
C ARG A 364 24.13 18.11 18.71
N THR A 365 22.86 17.78 18.63
CA THR A 365 21.97 17.81 19.78
C THR A 365 21.58 16.40 20.18
N ASP A 366 21.65 16.11 21.48
CA ASP A 366 21.31 14.80 22.03
C ASP A 366 19.79 14.54 22.06
N LYS A 367 18.99 15.52 21.63
CA LYS A 367 17.54 15.46 21.59
C LYS A 367 17.04 15.73 20.17
N PRO A 368 16.15 14.90 19.62
CA PRO A 368 15.46 15.19 18.37
C PRO A 368 14.52 16.37 18.58
N ARG A 369 14.55 17.34 17.68
CA ARG A 369 13.69 18.54 17.71
C ARG A 369 12.96 18.73 16.38
N THR A 370 11.84 19.44 16.37
CA THR A 370 11.18 19.81 15.10
C THR A 370 11.73 21.13 14.56
N LEU A 371 11.48 21.41 13.28
CA LEU A 371 11.86 22.71 12.71
C LEU A 371 11.12 23.85 13.41
N GLU A 372 9.87 23.64 13.83
CA GLU A 372 9.12 24.64 14.60
C GLU A 372 9.83 24.99 15.92
N GLU A 373 10.37 24.01 16.65
CA GLU A 373 11.12 24.23 17.90
C GLU A 373 12.43 24.99 17.63
N ILE A 374 13.18 24.61 16.59
CA ILE A 374 14.44 25.27 16.21
C ILE A 374 14.18 26.74 15.83
N VAL A 375 13.14 27.00 15.04
CA VAL A 375 12.76 28.36 14.64
C VAL A 375 12.21 29.17 15.81
N ALA A 376 11.57 28.54 16.80
CA ALA A 376 11.11 29.21 18.00
C ALA A 376 12.26 29.64 18.92
N GLU A 377 13.32 28.83 19.03
CA GLU A 377 14.53 29.16 19.77
C GLU A 377 15.35 30.26 19.07
N GLU A 378 15.53 30.15 17.74
CA GLU A 378 16.33 31.09 16.95
C GLU A 378 15.59 31.61 15.70
N PRO A 379 14.65 32.57 15.87
CA PRO A 379 13.83 33.09 14.76
C PRO A 379 14.63 33.75 13.64
N SER A 380 15.82 34.29 13.94
CA SER A 380 16.72 34.94 12.98
C SER A 380 17.21 33.98 11.90
N LYS A 381 17.31 32.68 12.21
CA LYS A 381 17.79 31.65 11.28
C LYS A 381 16.73 31.13 10.33
N LYS A 382 15.44 31.35 10.63
CA LYS A 382 14.31 30.88 9.83
C LYS A 382 14.50 31.16 8.34
N LYS A 383 14.85 32.40 7.99
CA LYS A 383 15.01 32.82 6.59
C LYS A 383 16.10 32.01 5.87
N LEU A 384 17.24 31.83 6.52
CA LEU A 384 18.37 31.08 5.96
C LEU A 384 18.03 29.59 5.78
N ILE A 385 17.40 28.99 6.79
CA ILE A 385 16.98 27.57 6.73
C ILE A 385 15.98 27.36 5.59
N THR A 386 14.97 28.22 5.49
CA THR A 386 13.95 28.14 4.44
C THR A 386 14.56 28.30 3.04
N GLN A 387 15.51 29.21 2.86
CA GLN A 387 16.24 29.39 1.58
C GLN A 387 17.04 28.14 1.20
N HIS A 388 17.80 27.56 2.14
CA HIS A 388 18.53 26.31 1.87
C HIS A 388 17.60 25.14 1.52
N LEU A 389 16.48 25.01 2.23
CA LEU A 389 15.47 23.99 1.93
C LEU A 389 14.90 24.19 0.53
N GLU A 390 14.55 25.43 0.15
CA GLU A 390 14.03 25.76 -1.17
C GLU A 390 14.98 25.32 -2.29
N GLU A 391 16.26 25.68 -2.20
CA GLU A 391 17.27 25.30 -3.18
C GLU A 391 17.39 23.78 -3.33
N ILE A 392 17.39 23.04 -2.20
CA ILE A 392 17.48 21.59 -2.24
C ILE A 392 16.22 21.00 -2.88
N ILE A 393 15.05 21.44 -2.44
CA ILE A 393 13.73 20.99 -2.90
C ILE A 393 13.58 21.18 -4.41
N GLN A 394 13.93 22.36 -4.94
CA GLN A 394 13.87 22.64 -6.39
C GLN A 394 14.71 21.64 -7.19
N THR A 395 15.87 21.20 -6.68
CA THR A 395 16.72 20.21 -7.39
C THR A 395 16.23 18.76 -7.34
N VAL A 396 15.29 18.42 -6.45
CA VAL A 396 14.80 17.05 -6.25
C VAL A 396 13.35 16.84 -6.69
N ILE A 397 12.55 17.90 -6.82
CA ILE A 397 11.14 17.84 -7.28
C ILE A 397 11.01 17.36 -8.73
N GLU A 398 11.98 17.64 -9.60
CA GLU A 398 11.93 17.22 -11.01
C GLU A 398 12.28 15.75 -11.23
N LYS A 399 12.87 15.11 -10.23
CA LYS A 399 13.35 13.73 -10.29
C LYS A 399 12.34 12.80 -9.63
N THR A 400 12.52 11.49 -9.83
CA THR A 400 11.73 10.45 -9.15
C THR A 400 11.92 10.44 -7.63
N THR A 401 12.88 11.21 -7.10
CA THR A 401 13.13 11.42 -5.67
C THR A 401 11.98 12.12 -4.96
N ILE A 402 11.09 12.78 -5.69
CA ILE A 402 9.89 13.39 -5.13
C ILE A 402 9.01 12.38 -4.38
N ARG A 403 9.03 11.09 -4.76
CA ARG A 403 8.18 10.03 -4.17
C ARG A 403 8.65 9.50 -2.80
N LEU A 404 9.83 9.93 -2.35
CA LEU A 404 10.48 9.43 -1.14
C LEU A 404 9.91 10.13 0.10
N SER A 405 9.68 9.39 1.19
CA SER A 405 9.12 9.95 2.42
C SER A 405 10.01 11.01 3.06
N LEU A 406 11.35 10.86 2.96
CA LEU A 406 12.29 11.89 3.37
C LEU A 406 12.06 13.21 2.60
N THR A 407 11.86 13.14 1.28
CA THR A 407 11.56 14.34 0.49
C THR A 407 10.24 14.97 0.93
N HIS A 408 9.21 14.17 1.21
CA HIS A 408 7.92 14.69 1.68
C HIS A 408 8.03 15.37 3.05
N ARG A 409 8.86 14.86 3.95
CA ARG A 409 9.14 15.49 5.24
C ARG A 409 9.79 16.87 5.04
N LEU A 410 10.80 16.97 4.18
CA LEU A 410 11.44 18.24 3.85
C LEU A 410 10.48 19.23 3.18
N LEU A 411 9.60 18.73 2.29
CA LEU A 411 8.56 19.53 1.66
C LEU A 411 7.57 20.08 2.69
N LEU A 412 7.19 19.30 3.70
CA LEU A 412 6.28 19.74 4.75
C LEU A 412 6.93 20.82 5.63
N ASP A 413 8.17 20.58 6.05
CA ASP A 413 8.95 21.53 6.84
C ASP A 413 9.09 22.87 6.09
N PHE A 414 9.43 22.82 4.80
CA PHE A 414 9.48 24.01 3.96
C PHE A 414 8.11 24.69 3.82
N ALA A 415 7.07 23.92 3.49
CA ALA A 415 5.73 24.45 3.28
C ALA A 415 5.17 25.13 4.54
N ASN A 416 5.54 24.67 5.74
CA ASN A 416 5.12 25.25 7.02
C ASN A 416 5.78 26.60 7.34
N HIS A 417 6.98 26.86 6.81
CA HIS A 417 7.76 28.05 7.16
C HIS A 417 8.01 29.03 5.99
N CYS A 418 7.65 28.66 4.77
CA CYS A 418 7.76 29.50 3.58
C CYS A 418 6.82 30.73 3.64
N ASP A 419 7.19 31.78 2.91
CA ASP A 419 6.30 32.93 2.66
C ASP A 419 5.32 32.65 1.50
N ALA A 420 4.45 33.62 1.20
CA ALA A 420 3.42 33.46 0.18
C ALA A 420 3.97 33.33 -1.25
N GLU A 421 5.11 33.97 -1.55
CA GLU A 421 5.76 33.90 -2.86
C GLU A 421 6.42 32.53 -3.04
N GLN A 422 7.18 32.09 -2.05
CA GLN A 422 7.79 30.77 -2.00
C GLN A 422 6.74 29.64 -2.09
N LEU A 423 5.61 29.78 -1.40
CA LEU A 423 4.51 28.82 -1.49
C LEU A 423 3.92 28.77 -2.90
N THR A 424 3.80 29.90 -3.58
CA THR A 424 3.32 29.98 -4.97
C THR A 424 4.29 29.27 -5.91
N ASN A 425 5.60 29.49 -5.77
CA ASN A 425 6.63 28.81 -6.54
C ASN A 425 6.64 27.29 -6.30
N LEU A 426 6.41 26.87 -5.04
CA LEU A 426 6.27 25.47 -4.68
C LEU A 426 5.05 24.83 -5.35
N ILE A 427 3.90 25.51 -5.32
CA ILE A 427 2.67 25.06 -5.99
C ILE A 427 2.92 24.92 -7.50
N ASP A 428 3.58 25.89 -8.12
CA ASP A 428 3.91 25.83 -9.55
C ASP A 428 4.77 24.63 -9.91
N SER A 429 5.68 24.22 -9.01
CA SER A 429 6.57 23.06 -9.19
C SER A 429 5.90 21.71 -8.90
N LEU A 430 4.81 21.70 -8.11
CA LEU A 430 4.15 20.48 -7.62
C LEU A 430 2.77 20.20 -8.25
N LYS A 431 2.09 21.20 -8.82
CA LYS A 431 0.71 21.09 -9.31
C LYS A 431 0.47 19.98 -10.33
N ASP A 432 1.50 19.57 -11.07
CA ASP A 432 1.45 18.47 -12.02
C ASP A 432 1.84 17.09 -11.43
N LYS A 433 2.36 17.08 -10.20
CA LYS A 433 2.91 15.90 -9.51
C LYS A 433 2.23 15.58 -8.18
N ILE A 434 1.18 16.32 -7.79
CA ILE A 434 0.43 16.07 -6.54
C ILE A 434 0.11 14.58 -6.31
N PRO A 435 -0.42 13.81 -7.29
CA PRO A 435 -0.70 12.38 -7.08
C PRO A 435 0.52 11.53 -6.72
N GLU A 436 1.75 12.00 -6.98
CA GLU A 436 2.99 11.27 -6.69
C GLU A 436 3.45 11.37 -5.23
N ILE A 437 2.86 12.25 -4.42
CA ILE A 437 3.28 12.50 -3.03
C ILE A 437 2.23 12.10 -1.98
N ILE A 438 1.01 11.75 -2.41
CA ILE A 438 -0.13 11.55 -1.51
C ILE A 438 -0.08 10.27 -0.67
N HIS A 439 0.83 9.34 -0.96
CA HIS A 439 0.92 8.02 -0.31
C HIS A 439 1.64 8.03 1.05
N THR A 440 1.96 9.20 1.58
CA THR A 440 2.59 9.35 2.91
C THR A 440 1.85 10.39 3.73
N GLN A 441 2.01 10.34 5.06
CA GLN A 441 1.36 11.30 5.97
C GLN A 441 1.81 12.73 5.65
N GLU A 442 3.11 12.96 5.53
CA GLU A 442 3.71 14.28 5.26
C GLU A 442 3.34 14.78 3.86
N GLY A 443 3.47 13.92 2.85
CA GLY A 443 3.17 14.29 1.46
C GLY A 443 1.69 14.59 1.22
N SER A 444 0.79 13.89 1.93
CA SER A 444 -0.65 14.23 1.90
C SER A 444 -0.94 15.62 2.49
N ARG A 445 -0.23 16.01 3.56
CA ARG A 445 -0.38 17.36 4.17
C ARG A 445 0.12 18.44 3.23
N VAL A 446 1.29 18.24 2.61
CA VAL A 446 1.81 19.15 1.57
C VAL A 446 0.81 19.28 0.42
N ALA A 447 0.28 18.16 -0.08
CA ALA A 447 -0.71 18.16 -1.15
C ALA A 447 -1.97 18.97 -0.77
N CYS A 448 -2.51 18.76 0.43
CA CYS A 448 -3.66 19.52 0.93
C CYS A 448 -3.35 21.03 0.98
N LYS A 449 -2.19 21.42 1.52
CA LYS A 449 -1.77 22.82 1.60
C LYS A 449 -1.62 23.48 0.23
N CYS A 450 -1.06 22.76 -0.75
CA CYS A 450 -0.98 23.21 -2.14
C CYS A 450 -2.37 23.38 -2.77
N ILE A 451 -3.31 22.47 -2.50
CA ILE A 451 -4.68 22.56 -3.01
C ILE A 451 -5.41 23.78 -2.41
N TRP A 452 -5.34 23.97 -1.09
CA TRP A 452 -5.98 25.10 -0.42
C TRP A 452 -5.40 26.45 -0.84
N SER A 453 -4.10 26.51 -1.10
CA SER A 453 -3.41 27.76 -1.42
C SER A 453 -3.33 28.05 -2.92
N SER A 454 -3.75 27.12 -3.79
CA SER A 454 -3.68 27.29 -5.24
C SER A 454 -4.86 28.08 -5.81
N ALA A 455 -4.59 28.85 -6.87
CA ALA A 455 -5.61 29.52 -7.66
C ALA A 455 -6.46 28.53 -8.47
N ALA A 456 -7.62 28.97 -8.96
CA ALA A 456 -8.54 28.12 -9.73
C ALA A 456 -7.90 27.46 -10.97
N LYS A 457 -6.96 28.16 -11.63
CA LYS A 457 -6.21 27.63 -12.78
C LYS A 457 -5.37 26.41 -12.41
N ASP A 458 -4.68 26.46 -11.28
CA ASP A 458 -3.78 25.38 -10.84
C ASP A 458 -4.57 24.23 -10.21
N ARG A 459 -5.63 24.51 -9.44
CA ARG A 459 -6.59 23.48 -8.97
C ARG A 459 -7.16 22.66 -10.13
N LYS A 460 -7.48 23.31 -11.24
CA LYS A 460 -7.95 22.63 -12.46
C LYS A 460 -6.91 21.66 -13.03
N LEU A 461 -5.63 22.01 -12.97
CA LEU A 461 -4.56 21.11 -13.39
C LEU A 461 -4.40 19.94 -12.40
N ILE A 462 -4.38 20.23 -11.10
CA ILE A 462 -4.30 19.21 -10.03
C ILE A 462 -5.40 18.17 -10.18
N VAL A 463 -6.67 18.59 -10.30
CA VAL A 463 -7.83 17.68 -10.47
C VAL A 463 -7.71 16.82 -11.72
N LYS A 464 -7.19 17.37 -12.82
CA LYS A 464 -6.98 16.59 -14.07
C LYS A 464 -5.92 15.50 -13.91
N ASN A 465 -4.91 15.70 -13.07
CA ASN A 465 -3.86 14.70 -12.84
C ASN A 465 -4.33 13.53 -11.98
N PHE A 466 -5.48 13.64 -11.30
CA PHE A 466 -6.12 12.51 -10.64
C PHE A 466 -6.90 11.59 -11.58
N LYS A 467 -7.08 11.97 -12.84
CA LYS A 467 -7.75 11.11 -13.82
C LYS A 467 -7.08 9.74 -13.89
N ASP A 468 -7.89 8.68 -13.85
CA ASP A 468 -7.46 7.28 -13.89
C ASP A 468 -6.67 6.84 -12.64
N LEU A 469 -6.58 7.72 -11.63
CA LEU A 469 -5.92 7.50 -10.34
C LEU A 469 -6.86 7.73 -9.15
N SER A 470 -8.08 8.25 -9.37
CA SER A 470 -9.00 8.68 -8.31
C SER A 470 -9.41 7.51 -7.42
N VAL A 471 -9.73 6.35 -8.01
CA VAL A 471 -10.09 5.15 -7.24
C VAL A 471 -8.92 4.67 -6.39
N LYS A 472 -7.71 4.68 -6.94
CA LYS A 472 -6.51 4.27 -6.21
C LYS A 472 -6.21 5.26 -5.07
N ALA A 473 -6.35 6.56 -5.31
CA ALA A 473 -6.15 7.59 -4.30
C ALA A 473 -7.18 7.47 -3.16
N ALA A 474 -8.44 7.16 -3.48
CA ALA A 474 -9.50 6.96 -2.49
C ALA A 474 -9.26 5.75 -1.58
N MET A 475 -8.65 4.68 -2.09
CA MET A 475 -8.31 3.48 -1.31
C MET A 475 -6.96 3.58 -0.57
N GLU A 476 -6.24 4.70 -0.71
CA GLU A 476 -4.94 4.90 -0.09
C GLU A 476 -5.09 5.55 1.29
N HIS A 477 -4.31 5.09 2.27
CA HIS A 477 -4.41 5.52 3.67
C HIS A 477 -4.26 7.03 3.83
N TYR A 478 -3.38 7.68 3.06
CA TYR A 478 -3.21 9.13 3.11
C TYR A 478 -3.79 9.85 1.89
N GLY A 479 -4.02 9.12 0.79
CA GLY A 479 -4.56 9.68 -0.45
C GLY A 479 -6.01 10.12 -0.35
N HIS A 480 -6.83 9.40 0.43
CA HIS A 480 -8.24 9.73 0.60
C HIS A 480 -8.44 11.14 1.19
N ARG A 481 -7.55 11.57 2.09
CA ARG A 481 -7.54 12.92 2.67
C ARG A 481 -7.36 14.01 1.62
N VAL A 482 -6.53 13.76 0.61
CA VAL A 482 -6.30 14.71 -0.49
C VAL A 482 -7.55 14.85 -1.35
N LEU A 483 -8.30 13.76 -1.59
CA LEU A 483 -9.59 13.83 -2.27
C LEU A 483 -10.62 14.61 -1.44
N MET A 484 -10.66 14.40 -0.12
CA MET A 484 -11.51 15.19 0.79
C MET A 484 -11.15 16.69 0.71
N ALA A 485 -9.86 17.05 0.70
CA ALA A 485 -9.41 18.43 0.52
C ALA A 485 -9.83 19.03 -0.83
N ILE A 486 -9.87 18.24 -1.90
CA ILE A 486 -10.40 18.64 -3.20
C ILE A 486 -11.90 18.93 -3.10
N PHE A 487 -12.68 18.01 -2.51
CA PHE A 487 -14.11 18.20 -2.30
C PHE A 487 -14.42 19.41 -1.42
N ASP A 488 -13.55 19.73 -0.46
CA ASP A 488 -13.70 20.86 0.46
C ASP A 488 -13.36 22.22 -0.16
N SER A 489 -12.63 22.28 -1.28
CA SER A 489 -12.04 23.55 -1.76
C SER A 489 -12.20 23.85 -3.26
N VAL A 490 -12.44 22.88 -4.14
CA VAL A 490 -12.51 23.12 -5.59
C VAL A 490 -13.92 23.57 -6.00
N ASP A 491 -14.05 24.81 -6.48
CA ASP A 491 -15.34 25.39 -6.89
C ASP A 491 -15.86 24.86 -8.24
N ASP A 492 -14.96 24.46 -9.14
CA ASP A 492 -15.29 23.81 -10.42
C ASP A 492 -15.66 22.34 -10.17
N THR A 493 -16.88 22.15 -9.68
CA THR A 493 -17.46 20.83 -9.38
C THR A 493 -17.78 20.05 -10.65
N VAL A 494 -18.04 20.72 -11.78
CA VAL A 494 -18.21 20.05 -13.09
C VAL A 494 -16.93 19.32 -13.47
N LEU A 495 -15.78 19.97 -13.30
CA LEU A 495 -14.47 19.36 -13.50
C LEU A 495 -14.21 18.23 -12.49
N THR A 496 -14.47 18.48 -11.22
CA THR A 496 -14.29 17.50 -10.13
C THR A 496 -15.13 16.25 -10.38
N ASN A 497 -16.38 16.42 -10.80
CA ASN A 497 -17.29 15.33 -11.12
C ASN A 497 -16.83 14.54 -12.35
N LYS A 498 -16.31 15.23 -13.37
CA LYS A 498 -15.81 14.58 -14.59
C LYS A 498 -14.58 13.71 -14.37
N PHE A 499 -13.64 14.13 -13.52
CA PHE A 499 -12.34 13.44 -13.37
C PHE A 499 -12.23 12.59 -12.11
N ILE A 500 -12.97 12.91 -11.06
CA ILE A 500 -12.88 12.22 -9.76
C ILE A 500 -14.21 11.52 -9.46
N THR A 501 -15.29 12.27 -9.24
CA THR A 501 -16.53 11.69 -8.68
C THR A 501 -17.15 10.61 -9.59
N SER A 502 -17.16 10.80 -10.90
CA SER A 502 -17.66 9.79 -11.84
C SER A 502 -16.80 8.53 -11.90
N GLU A 503 -15.48 8.66 -11.77
CA GLU A 503 -14.57 7.51 -11.66
C GLU A 503 -14.86 6.72 -10.38
N LEU A 504 -15.08 7.42 -9.26
CA LEU A 504 -15.47 6.80 -8.00
C LEU A 504 -16.84 6.10 -8.10
N GLY A 505 -17.83 6.73 -8.74
CA GLY A 505 -19.16 6.15 -8.96
C GLY A 505 -19.12 4.87 -9.81
N ASN A 506 -18.28 4.83 -10.84
CA ASN A 506 -18.13 3.65 -11.71
C ASN A 506 -17.55 2.42 -10.97
N GLU A 507 -16.76 2.65 -9.93
CA GLU A 507 -16.08 1.61 -9.13
C GLU A 507 -16.58 1.57 -7.67
N ILE A 508 -17.81 2.04 -7.43
CA ILE A 508 -18.39 2.24 -6.11
C ILE A 508 -18.32 0.98 -5.23
N GLY A 509 -18.50 -0.20 -5.82
CA GLY A 509 -18.45 -1.47 -5.08
C GLY A 509 -17.06 -1.79 -4.53
N LYS A 510 -15.98 -1.50 -5.28
CA LYS A 510 -14.61 -1.68 -4.80
C LYS A 510 -14.29 -0.70 -3.68
N LEU A 511 -14.77 0.54 -3.81
CA LEU A 511 -14.57 1.58 -2.81
C LEU A 511 -15.30 1.26 -1.51
N ILE A 512 -16.57 0.88 -1.58
CA ILE A 512 -17.35 0.52 -0.40
C ILE A 512 -16.77 -0.72 0.29
N ASP A 513 -16.16 -1.67 -0.43
CA ASP A 513 -15.51 -2.82 0.20
C ASP A 513 -14.19 -2.46 0.91
N ASP A 514 -13.53 -1.38 0.51
CA ASP A 514 -12.28 -0.88 1.09
C ASP A 514 -12.50 0.05 2.30
N GLN A 515 -11.59 0.02 3.27
CA GLN A 515 -11.70 0.85 4.48
C GLN A 515 -11.55 2.36 4.18
N TRP A 516 -10.61 2.74 3.33
CA TRP A 516 -10.33 4.14 2.98
C TRP A 516 -11.25 4.62 1.85
N GLY A 517 -11.58 3.72 0.92
CA GLY A 517 -12.58 3.94 -0.10
C GLY A 517 -13.94 4.27 0.50
N GLU A 518 -14.41 3.49 1.48
CA GLU A 518 -15.67 3.75 2.20
C GLU A 518 -15.63 5.13 2.86
N ARG A 519 -14.53 5.51 3.52
CA ARG A 519 -14.36 6.84 4.13
C ARG A 519 -14.44 7.96 3.10
N THR A 520 -13.82 7.78 1.93
CA THR A 520 -13.91 8.74 0.82
C THR A 520 -15.36 8.92 0.38
N ILE A 521 -16.09 7.83 0.15
CA ILE A 521 -17.49 7.89 -0.27
C ILE A 521 -18.37 8.48 0.84
N HIS A 522 -18.15 8.09 2.09
CA HIS A 522 -18.84 8.63 3.24
C HIS A 522 -18.65 10.14 3.34
N SER A 523 -17.43 10.65 3.12
CA SER A 523 -17.16 12.10 3.14
C SER A 523 -17.90 12.91 2.08
N ILE A 524 -18.43 12.27 1.02
CA ILE A 524 -19.24 12.95 0.01
C ILE A 524 -20.66 13.18 0.51
N PHE A 525 -21.27 12.24 1.23
CA PHE A 525 -22.65 12.33 1.71
C PHE A 525 -22.81 12.75 3.17
N HIS A 526 -21.76 12.62 3.99
CA HIS A 526 -21.63 13.22 5.32
C HIS A 526 -20.22 13.83 5.45
N PRO A 527 -19.99 15.00 4.85
CA PRO A 527 -18.71 15.66 4.98
C PRO A 527 -18.46 16.03 6.43
N ARG A 528 -17.24 15.77 6.93
CA ARG A 528 -16.81 16.12 8.29
C ARG A 528 -17.58 15.44 9.43
N ASP A 529 -18.14 14.26 9.18
CA ASP A 529 -18.80 13.47 10.20
C ASP A 529 -17.81 12.96 11.28
N GLY A 530 -17.87 13.57 12.47
CA GLY A 530 -17.07 13.16 13.62
C GLY A 530 -17.40 11.77 14.18
N ARG A 531 -18.44 11.09 13.68
CA ARG A 531 -18.72 9.68 14.00
C ARG A 531 -17.84 8.72 13.21
N SER A 532 -17.34 9.12 12.04
CA SER A 532 -16.57 8.28 11.13
C SER A 532 -15.12 8.72 10.95
N MET A 533 -14.83 10.01 11.16
CA MET A 533 -13.48 10.58 11.11
C MET A 533 -12.96 10.93 12.50
N ASP A 534 -11.66 10.76 12.69
CA ASP A 534 -11.01 11.12 13.95
C ASP A 534 -10.84 12.65 14.08
N LYS A 535 -10.60 13.13 15.30
CA LYS A 535 -10.45 14.56 15.58
C LYS A 535 -9.22 15.18 14.89
N GLN A 536 -8.16 14.41 14.66
CA GLN A 536 -6.92 14.92 14.06
C GLN A 536 -7.09 15.11 12.55
N GLU A 537 -7.76 14.19 11.86
CA GLU A 537 -8.13 14.28 10.45
C GLU A 537 -9.06 15.47 10.21
N LEU A 538 -10.04 15.67 11.09
CA LEU A 538 -10.91 16.85 11.06
C LEU A 538 -10.11 18.15 11.22
N GLN A 539 -9.19 18.21 12.19
CA GLN A 539 -8.32 19.38 12.40
C GLN A 539 -7.50 19.70 11.15
N ILE A 540 -6.89 18.69 10.53
CA ILE A 540 -6.12 18.89 9.29
C ILE A 540 -7.04 19.47 8.20
N LEU A 541 -8.22 18.90 7.96
CA LEU A 541 -9.13 19.40 6.92
C LEU A 541 -9.63 20.84 7.21
N THR A 542 -9.79 21.21 8.48
CA THR A 542 -10.19 22.57 8.86
C THR A 542 -9.13 23.63 8.57
N GLU A 543 -7.85 23.27 8.45
CA GLU A 543 -6.78 24.21 8.06
C GLU A 543 -7.00 24.81 6.66
N GLY A 544 -7.71 24.10 5.79
CA GLY A 544 -8.06 24.56 4.44
C GLY A 544 -9.26 25.50 4.35
N ASP A 545 -9.92 25.77 5.48
CA ASP A 545 -11.13 26.57 5.53
C ASP A 545 -10.84 28.04 5.27
N SER A 546 -11.81 28.73 4.66
CA SER A 546 -11.70 30.17 4.37
C SER A 546 -10.47 30.56 3.55
N ASN A 547 -9.94 29.63 2.74
CA ASN A 547 -8.82 29.92 1.86
C ASN A 547 -9.17 30.98 0.80
N ALA A 548 -8.15 31.67 0.28
CA ALA A 548 -8.33 32.83 -0.59
C ALA A 548 -9.06 32.54 -1.90
N HIS A 549 -9.08 31.30 -2.39
CA HIS A 549 -9.54 30.96 -3.74
C HIS A 549 -10.83 30.14 -3.80
N SER A 550 -11.31 29.60 -2.68
CA SER A 550 -12.63 28.94 -2.58
C SER A 550 -13.71 29.99 -2.31
N LYS A 551 -14.50 30.34 -3.34
CA LYS A 551 -15.56 31.33 -3.27
C LYS A 551 -16.95 30.71 -3.19
N LYS A 552 -17.14 29.50 -3.71
CA LYS A 552 -18.40 28.76 -3.58
C LYS A 552 -18.62 28.32 -2.13
N ASN A 553 -19.87 28.43 -1.65
CA ASN A 553 -20.26 27.92 -0.35
C ASN A 553 -20.03 26.40 -0.27
N LYS A 554 -19.59 25.91 0.89
CA LYS A 554 -19.36 24.46 1.09
C LYS A 554 -20.63 23.65 0.85
N SER A 555 -21.78 24.15 1.28
CA SER A 555 -23.07 23.49 1.08
C SER A 555 -23.36 23.22 -0.40
N ASP A 556 -23.23 24.24 -1.25
CA ASP A 556 -23.49 24.12 -2.68
C ASP A 556 -22.49 23.18 -3.37
N ARG A 557 -21.22 23.28 -2.98
CA ARG A 557 -20.15 22.42 -3.52
C ARG A 557 -20.42 20.95 -3.23
N TYR A 558 -20.73 20.62 -1.97
CA TYR A 558 -21.04 19.24 -1.60
C TYR A 558 -22.34 18.72 -2.22
N ALA A 559 -23.37 19.56 -2.32
CA ALA A 559 -24.61 19.19 -3.00
C ALA A 559 -24.36 18.80 -4.48
N GLU A 560 -23.51 19.54 -5.19
CA GLU A 560 -23.14 19.26 -6.58
C GLU A 560 -22.26 18.00 -6.74
N VAL A 561 -21.33 17.76 -5.81
CA VAL A 561 -20.49 16.55 -5.81
C VAL A 561 -21.33 15.32 -5.47
N TYR A 562 -22.15 15.39 -4.43
CA TYR A 562 -23.06 14.33 -4.01
C TYR A 562 -24.01 13.93 -5.15
N LYS A 563 -24.61 14.91 -5.84
CA LYS A 563 -25.50 14.65 -6.98
C LYS A 563 -24.86 13.76 -8.07
N ALA A 564 -23.55 13.87 -8.29
CA ALA A 564 -22.86 13.08 -9.30
C ALA A 564 -22.62 11.62 -8.91
N ILE A 565 -22.68 11.26 -7.62
CA ILE A 565 -22.49 9.89 -7.15
C ILE A 565 -23.79 9.20 -6.70
N CYS A 566 -24.85 9.97 -6.45
CA CYS A 566 -26.14 9.49 -5.94
C CYS A 566 -26.65 8.23 -6.65
N GLU A 567 -26.74 8.26 -7.98
CA GLU A 567 -27.29 7.15 -8.76
C GLU A 567 -26.49 5.87 -8.53
N SER A 568 -25.18 5.91 -8.75
CA SER A 568 -24.30 4.75 -8.56
C SER A 568 -24.32 4.25 -7.12
N LEU A 569 -24.34 5.16 -6.14
CA LEU A 569 -24.35 4.83 -4.72
C LEU A 569 -25.64 4.08 -4.34
N TYR A 570 -26.81 4.65 -4.61
CA TYR A 570 -28.07 4.06 -4.15
C TYR A 570 -28.47 2.81 -4.94
N LEU A 571 -28.15 2.74 -6.23
CA LEU A 571 -28.32 1.50 -7.00
C LEU A 571 -27.46 0.37 -6.41
N TYR A 572 -26.21 0.66 -6.03
CA TYR A 572 -25.36 -0.33 -5.37
C TYR A 572 -25.87 -0.73 -4.00
N VAL A 573 -26.27 0.23 -3.16
CA VAL A 573 -26.78 -0.02 -1.81
C VAL A 573 -28.06 -0.86 -1.85
N ALA A 574 -29.02 -0.54 -2.73
CA ALA A 574 -30.23 -1.34 -2.89
C ALA A 574 -29.92 -2.76 -3.37
N ALA A 575 -29.05 -2.92 -4.37
CA ALA A 575 -28.70 -4.23 -4.93
C ALA A 575 -27.88 -5.12 -3.98
N ASN A 576 -27.15 -4.52 -3.02
CA ASN A 576 -26.24 -5.23 -2.12
C ASN A 576 -26.64 -5.09 -0.64
N MET A 577 -27.90 -4.75 -0.35
CA MET A 577 -28.38 -4.43 0.99
C MET A 577 -28.07 -5.52 2.02
N GLU A 578 -28.31 -6.80 1.66
CA GLU A 578 -28.02 -7.93 2.53
C GLU A 578 -26.54 -7.99 2.94
N LYS A 579 -25.65 -7.92 1.94
CA LYS A 579 -24.20 -7.92 2.17
C LYS A 579 -23.80 -6.77 3.08
N LEU A 580 -24.33 -5.57 2.84
CA LEU A 580 -23.97 -4.37 3.59
C LEU A 580 -24.51 -4.38 5.04
N ILE A 581 -25.66 -5.00 5.29
CA ILE A 581 -26.21 -5.15 6.65
C ILE A 581 -25.40 -6.17 7.46
N PHE A 582 -24.96 -7.27 6.86
CA PHE A 582 -24.34 -8.37 7.61
C PHE A 582 -22.80 -8.36 7.59
N GLN A 583 -22.16 -7.52 6.78
CA GLN A 583 -20.71 -7.37 6.78
C GLN A 583 -20.22 -6.46 7.91
N GLN A 584 -19.05 -6.75 8.47
CA GLN A 584 -18.46 -5.93 9.54
C GLN A 584 -18.29 -4.46 9.10
N ASN A 585 -18.61 -3.52 10.00
CA ASN A 585 -18.50 -2.05 9.84
C ASN A 585 -19.41 -1.39 8.79
N LYS A 586 -20.02 -2.13 7.86
CA LYS A 586 -20.94 -1.61 6.83
C LYS A 586 -22.36 -1.22 7.30
N PRO A 587 -22.93 -1.72 8.42
CA PRO A 587 -24.20 -1.24 8.95
C PRO A 587 -24.26 0.27 9.18
N LYS A 588 -23.16 0.84 9.68
CA LYS A 588 -23.03 2.29 9.89
C LYS A 588 -23.09 3.05 8.58
N PHE A 589 -22.46 2.51 7.53
CA PHE A 589 -22.51 3.07 6.18
C PHE A 589 -23.94 3.07 5.62
N VAL A 590 -24.68 1.97 5.75
CA VAL A 590 -26.10 1.89 5.31
C VAL A 590 -26.96 2.95 6.00
N ILE A 591 -26.83 3.08 7.32
CA ILE A 591 -27.53 4.12 8.09
C ILE A 591 -27.11 5.50 7.57
N GLY A 592 -25.81 5.75 7.44
CA GLY A 592 -25.26 7.00 6.92
C GLY A 592 -25.79 7.36 5.53
N CYS A 593 -25.97 6.40 4.62
CA CYS A 593 -26.53 6.70 3.29
C CYS A 593 -28.00 7.13 3.32
N LEU A 594 -28.79 6.62 4.27
CA LEU A 594 -30.25 6.77 4.27
C LEU A 594 -30.79 7.67 5.38
N GLU A 595 -29.95 8.08 6.34
CA GLU A 595 -30.37 9.01 7.40
C GLU A 595 -30.77 10.38 6.84
N THR A 596 -31.54 11.14 7.61
CA THR A 596 -31.79 12.56 7.30
C THR A 596 -30.58 13.41 7.65
N THR A 597 -30.51 14.64 7.14
CA THR A 597 -29.42 15.58 7.43
C THR A 597 -29.18 15.71 8.92
N SER A 598 -27.93 15.47 9.33
CA SER A 598 -27.46 15.55 10.71
C SER A 598 -26.96 16.94 11.03
N GLN A 599 -26.83 17.26 12.32
CA GLN A 599 -26.23 18.52 12.80
C GLN A 599 -24.76 18.70 12.39
N TYR A 600 -24.09 17.61 11.97
CA TYR A 600 -22.69 17.63 11.54
C TYR A 600 -22.53 17.83 10.03
N ASP A 601 -23.64 17.80 9.27
CA ASP A 601 -23.57 17.88 7.81
C ASP A 601 -23.34 19.30 7.33
N LEU A 602 -22.48 19.44 6.31
CA LEU A 602 -22.19 20.73 5.68
C LEU A 602 -23.24 21.16 4.63
N PHE A 603 -24.21 20.29 4.31
CA PHE A 603 -25.25 20.58 3.31
C PHE A 603 -26.54 19.81 3.60
N GLU A 604 -27.66 20.33 3.10
CA GLU A 604 -28.96 19.66 3.19
C GLU A 604 -29.02 18.48 2.21
N ARG A 605 -28.73 17.28 2.71
CA ARG A 605 -28.78 16.04 1.91
C ARG A 605 -30.22 15.61 1.63
N LYS A 606 -30.62 15.62 0.37
CA LYS A 606 -31.90 15.07 -0.12
C LYS A 606 -31.66 13.76 -0.87
N VAL A 607 -32.14 12.65 -0.31
CA VAL A 607 -32.21 11.37 -0.99
C VAL A 607 -33.49 11.35 -1.82
N SER A 608 -33.40 11.06 -3.12
CA SER A 608 -34.59 10.94 -3.98
C SER A 608 -35.56 9.89 -3.43
N SER A 609 -36.85 10.17 -3.51
CA SER A 609 -37.93 9.24 -3.13
C SER A 609 -37.76 7.87 -3.80
N GLU A 610 -37.36 7.86 -5.07
CA GLU A 610 -37.13 6.64 -5.84
C GLU A 610 -36.01 5.77 -5.25
N TYR A 611 -34.85 6.37 -4.96
CA TYR A 611 -33.71 5.67 -4.38
C TYR A 611 -33.99 5.19 -2.96
N ARG A 612 -34.66 6.02 -2.15
CA ARG A 612 -35.05 5.65 -0.79
C ARG A 612 -36.00 4.45 -0.80
N LYS A 613 -37.04 4.50 -1.65
CA LYS A 613 -37.98 3.39 -1.85
C LYS A 613 -37.28 2.13 -2.32
N ALA A 614 -36.37 2.20 -3.28
CA ALA A 614 -35.60 1.04 -3.74
C ALA A 614 -34.75 0.41 -2.63
N CYS A 615 -34.09 1.22 -1.80
CA CYS A 615 -33.32 0.72 -0.66
C CYS A 615 -34.23 0.10 0.42
N TYR A 616 -35.37 0.73 0.71
CA TYR A 616 -36.32 0.21 1.69
C TYR A 616 -37.02 -1.05 1.22
N GLU A 617 -37.34 -1.17 -0.07
CA GLU A 617 -37.84 -2.42 -0.65
C GLU A 617 -36.83 -3.56 -0.47
N ALA A 618 -35.53 -3.31 -0.68
CA ALA A 618 -34.51 -4.30 -0.42
C ALA A 618 -34.46 -4.75 1.06
N ILE A 619 -34.70 -3.83 2.01
CA ILE A 619 -34.82 -4.16 3.45
C ILE A 619 -36.11 -4.96 3.71
N VAL A 620 -37.22 -4.59 3.08
CA VAL A 620 -38.51 -5.29 3.19
C VAL A 620 -38.39 -6.73 2.65
N GLU A 621 -37.73 -6.94 1.52
CA GLU A 621 -37.47 -8.28 0.97
C GLU A 621 -36.66 -9.16 1.93
N LEU A 622 -35.72 -8.58 2.68
CA LEU A 622 -35.00 -9.30 3.75
C LEU A 622 -35.90 -9.61 4.93
N ALA A 623 -36.82 -8.71 5.28
CA ALA A 623 -37.78 -8.88 6.37
C ALA A 623 -38.93 -9.85 6.05
N LYS A 624 -39.18 -10.14 4.77
CA LYS A 624 -40.16 -11.13 4.29
C LYS A 624 -39.67 -12.58 4.44
N ARG A 625 -38.38 -12.83 4.70
CA ARG A 625 -37.86 -14.18 4.94
C ARG A 625 -38.48 -14.81 6.17
N GLU A 626 -38.85 -16.08 6.10
CA GLU A 626 -39.48 -16.78 7.22
C GLU A 626 -38.71 -16.55 8.52
N PHE A 627 -39.42 -16.05 9.54
CA PHE A 627 -38.82 -15.78 10.82
C PHE A 627 -38.89 -17.02 11.70
N VAL A 628 -37.74 -17.66 11.89
CA VAL A 628 -37.55 -18.74 12.86
C VAL A 628 -36.79 -18.17 14.07
N PRO A 629 -37.40 -18.11 15.26
CA PRO A 629 -36.76 -17.54 16.45
C PRO A 629 -35.52 -18.34 16.87
N MET A 630 -34.42 -17.65 17.17
CA MET A 630 -33.16 -18.25 17.61
C MET A 630 -32.58 -19.27 16.62
N ASP A 631 -32.74 -19.03 15.32
CA ASP A 631 -32.09 -19.83 14.28
C ASP A 631 -30.56 -19.71 14.40
N SER A 632 -29.91 -20.83 14.75
CA SER A 632 -28.47 -20.90 14.93
C SER A 632 -27.67 -20.85 13.63
N GLU A 633 -28.30 -21.10 12.49
CA GLU A 633 -27.65 -21.13 11.17
C GLU A 633 -27.79 -19.80 10.42
N CYS A 634 -28.95 -19.15 10.53
CA CYS A 634 -29.22 -17.89 9.84
C CYS A 634 -30.14 -16.97 10.65
N TYR A 635 -29.57 -16.03 11.41
CA TYR A 635 -30.39 -15.05 12.12
C TYR A 635 -31.20 -14.20 11.16
N HIS A 636 -32.50 -14.09 11.44
CA HIS A 636 -33.39 -13.16 10.75
C HIS A 636 -32.96 -11.70 11.00
N LEU A 637 -33.29 -10.80 10.06
CA LEU A 637 -32.93 -9.38 10.09
C LEU A 637 -33.23 -8.71 11.44
N ILE A 638 -34.38 -9.04 12.04
CA ILE A 638 -34.85 -8.43 13.29
C ILE A 638 -34.13 -8.94 14.55
N GLU A 639 -33.50 -10.12 14.47
CA GLU A 639 -32.84 -10.78 15.59
C GLU A 639 -31.31 -10.60 15.51
N HIS A 640 -30.76 -10.48 14.31
CA HIS A 640 -29.35 -10.19 14.09
C HIS A 640 -28.97 -8.81 14.64
N ASP A 641 -27.84 -8.69 15.35
CA ASP A 641 -27.38 -7.43 15.97
C ASP A 641 -27.26 -6.29 14.95
N ALA A 642 -26.61 -6.57 13.82
CA ALA A 642 -26.42 -5.58 12.77
C ALA A 642 -27.74 -5.19 12.08
N GLY A 643 -28.66 -6.15 11.87
CA GLY A 643 -29.95 -5.88 11.26
C GLY A 643 -30.83 -5.03 12.18
N HIS A 644 -30.90 -5.39 13.46
CA HIS A 644 -31.55 -4.59 14.48
C HIS A 644 -30.97 -3.18 14.57
N PHE A 645 -29.64 -3.04 14.54
CA PHE A 645 -28.97 -1.74 14.57
C PHE A 645 -29.33 -0.86 13.37
N VAL A 646 -29.35 -1.42 12.16
CA VAL A 646 -29.76 -0.70 10.93
C VAL A 646 -31.21 -0.26 11.04
N LEU A 647 -32.12 -1.17 11.39
CA LEU A 647 -33.55 -0.84 11.52
C LEU A 647 -33.79 0.28 12.54
N GLN A 648 -33.19 0.18 13.74
CA GLN A 648 -33.31 1.21 14.76
C GLN A 648 -32.72 2.56 14.31
N GLY A 649 -31.56 2.54 13.62
CA GLY A 649 -30.95 3.74 13.06
C GLY A 649 -31.85 4.44 12.04
N LEU A 650 -32.48 3.68 11.14
CA LEU A 650 -33.36 4.22 10.11
C LEU A 650 -34.71 4.69 10.68
N PHE A 651 -35.30 3.97 11.65
CA PHE A 651 -36.55 4.42 12.29
C PHE A 651 -36.42 5.74 13.04
N ARG A 652 -35.22 6.10 13.52
CA ARG A 652 -34.99 7.43 14.10
C ARG A 652 -35.22 8.57 13.09
N CYS A 653 -35.09 8.28 11.80
CA CYS A 653 -35.26 9.26 10.73
C CYS A 653 -36.71 9.39 10.26
N ASP A 654 -37.55 8.37 10.48
CA ASP A 654 -38.95 8.34 10.03
C ASP A 654 -39.77 9.59 10.42
N PRO A 655 -39.68 10.15 11.65
CA PRO A 655 -40.45 11.35 12.00
C PRO A 655 -40.12 12.57 11.15
N ASN A 656 -38.92 12.64 10.60
CA ASN A 656 -38.43 13.73 9.75
C ASN A 656 -38.71 13.49 8.26
N LEU A 657 -39.33 12.36 7.90
CA LEU A 657 -39.66 11.99 6.53
C LEU A 657 -41.17 12.05 6.29
N PRO A 658 -41.60 12.34 5.03
CA PRO A 658 -42.97 12.15 4.60
C PRO A 658 -43.44 10.71 4.88
N GLU A 659 -44.73 10.51 5.18
CA GLU A 659 -45.25 9.21 5.62
C GLU A 659 -44.96 8.09 4.60
N GLU A 660 -45.15 8.36 3.32
CA GLU A 660 -44.88 7.44 2.22
C GLU A 660 -43.40 7.09 2.00
N GLU A 661 -42.50 7.83 2.65
CA GLU A 661 -41.04 7.62 2.59
C GLU A 661 -40.46 7.04 3.88
N ARG A 662 -41.30 6.64 4.85
CA ARG A 662 -40.85 6.04 6.11
C ARG A 662 -40.55 4.55 5.96
N LEU A 663 -39.47 4.08 6.60
CA LEU A 663 -39.14 2.66 6.61
C LEU A 663 -40.21 1.85 7.35
N SER A 664 -40.74 2.37 8.45
CA SER A 664 -41.83 1.73 9.21
C SER A 664 -43.09 1.53 8.37
N VAL A 665 -43.43 2.47 7.49
CA VAL A 665 -44.57 2.34 6.56
C VAL A 665 -44.30 1.28 5.50
N ALA A 666 -43.08 1.27 4.93
CA ALA A 666 -42.67 0.25 3.97
C ALA A 666 -42.71 -1.17 4.57
N LEU A 667 -42.19 -1.36 5.80
CA LEU A 667 -42.24 -2.64 6.50
C LEU A 667 -43.67 -3.07 6.84
N ALA A 668 -44.50 -2.15 7.37
CA ALA A 668 -45.87 -2.46 7.74
C ALA A 668 -46.73 -2.87 6.53
N LYS A 669 -46.52 -2.25 5.37
CA LYS A 669 -47.27 -2.58 4.14
C LYS A 669 -46.68 -3.78 3.39
N GLY A 670 -45.36 -3.96 3.46
CA GLY A 670 -44.64 -4.95 2.68
C GLY A 670 -44.52 -6.33 3.34
N VAL A 671 -44.46 -6.40 4.68
CA VAL A 671 -44.36 -7.68 5.42
C VAL A 671 -45.76 -8.21 5.71
N PRO A 672 -46.06 -9.50 5.44
CA PRO A 672 -47.35 -10.10 5.78
C PRO A 672 -47.70 -9.97 7.27
N SER A 673 -48.96 -9.66 7.59
CA SER A 673 -49.41 -9.48 8.98
C SER A 673 -49.12 -10.68 9.89
N SER A 674 -49.20 -11.91 9.36
CA SER A 674 -48.84 -13.13 10.12
C SER A 674 -47.38 -13.13 10.57
N GLN A 675 -46.48 -12.71 9.68
CA GLN A 675 -45.05 -12.65 9.95
C GLN A 675 -44.70 -11.47 10.86
N LEU A 676 -45.31 -10.31 10.62
CA LEU A 676 -45.15 -9.13 11.46
C LEU A 676 -45.62 -9.40 12.90
N GLY A 677 -46.73 -10.10 13.07
CA GLY A 677 -47.21 -10.60 14.36
C GLY A 677 -46.25 -11.62 15.00
N GLY A 678 -45.61 -12.46 14.19
CA GLY A 678 -44.62 -13.44 14.65
C GLY A 678 -43.36 -12.83 15.28
N TRP A 679 -43.02 -11.57 14.99
CA TRP A 679 -41.84 -10.89 15.53
C TRP A 679 -41.88 -10.70 17.06
N ILE A 680 -43.06 -10.86 17.69
CA ILE A 680 -43.20 -10.79 19.14
C ILE A 680 -42.47 -11.91 19.88
N SER A 681 -42.04 -12.98 19.19
CA SER A 681 -41.37 -14.12 19.83
C SER A 681 -39.88 -13.88 20.14
N CYS A 682 -39.31 -12.74 19.74
CA CYS A 682 -37.96 -12.34 20.18
C CYS A 682 -37.91 -10.92 20.75
N ASN A 683 -36.98 -10.68 21.68
CA ASN A 683 -36.85 -9.40 22.37
C ASN A 683 -36.55 -8.22 21.43
N LYS A 684 -35.64 -8.41 20.47
CA LYS A 684 -35.28 -7.38 19.48
C LYS A 684 -36.42 -7.10 18.50
N GLY A 685 -37.18 -8.13 18.11
CA GLY A 685 -38.39 -7.99 17.29
C GLY A 685 -39.46 -7.14 17.99
N CYS A 686 -39.68 -7.35 19.29
CA CYS A 686 -40.58 -6.49 20.06
C CYS A 686 -40.11 -5.03 20.12
N HIS A 687 -38.81 -4.77 20.28
CA HIS A 687 -38.26 -3.42 20.22
C HIS A 687 -38.41 -2.76 18.83
N ILE A 688 -38.33 -3.54 17.75
CA ILE A 688 -38.59 -3.06 16.39
C ILE A 688 -40.06 -2.67 16.24
N LEU A 689 -41.00 -3.54 16.61
CA LEU A 689 -42.44 -3.25 16.56
C LEU A 689 -42.81 -2.03 17.42
N LEU A 690 -42.25 -1.95 18.62
CA LEU A 690 -42.43 -0.80 19.51
C LEU A 690 -41.95 0.49 18.83
N LYS A 691 -40.77 0.47 18.21
CA LYS A 691 -40.24 1.64 17.52
C LYS A 691 -41.08 2.03 16.32
N MET A 692 -41.57 1.06 15.54
CA MET A 692 -42.48 1.28 14.42
C MET A 692 -43.78 1.98 14.87
N ILE A 693 -44.36 1.60 16.01
CA ILE A 693 -45.54 2.27 16.58
C ILE A 693 -45.23 3.72 16.98
N GLN A 694 -44.03 3.97 17.51
CA GLN A 694 -43.60 5.30 17.95
C GLN A 694 -43.33 6.25 16.79
N THR A 695 -42.75 5.78 15.68
CA THR A 695 -42.26 6.64 14.60
C THR A 695 -43.07 6.56 13.30
N GLY A 696 -43.84 5.50 13.08
CA GLY A 696 -44.49 5.21 11.80
C GLY A 696 -45.83 5.90 11.55
N GLY A 697 -46.38 6.62 12.53
CA GLY A 697 -47.67 7.30 12.39
C GLY A 697 -48.89 6.39 12.58
N ALA A 698 -50.08 6.92 12.30
CA ALA A 698 -51.35 6.25 12.60
C ALA A 698 -51.59 4.99 11.77
N SER A 699 -51.18 5.00 10.49
CA SER A 699 -51.35 3.87 9.58
C SER A 699 -50.55 2.64 10.02
N VAL A 700 -49.27 2.81 10.35
CA VAL A 700 -48.38 1.76 10.87
C VAL A 700 -48.89 1.24 12.21
N LYS A 701 -49.29 2.15 13.11
CA LYS A 701 -49.82 1.77 14.42
C LYS A 701 -51.04 0.85 14.29
N LYS A 702 -51.96 1.15 13.38
CA LYS A 702 -53.13 0.30 13.09
C LYS A 702 -52.70 -1.08 12.59
N ILE A 703 -51.82 -1.15 11.58
CA ILE A 703 -51.36 -2.43 11.01
C ILE A 703 -50.67 -3.29 12.06
N VAL A 704 -49.81 -2.71 12.90
CA VAL A 704 -49.12 -3.44 13.96
C VAL A 704 -50.10 -3.92 15.04
N LEU A 705 -51.07 -3.07 15.44
CA LEU A 705 -52.14 -3.45 16.37
C LEU A 705 -52.97 -4.63 15.86
N ASP A 706 -53.33 -4.62 14.57
CA ASP A 706 -54.13 -5.66 13.94
C ASP A 706 -53.33 -6.96 13.73
N SER A 707 -52.01 -6.88 13.62
CA SER A 707 -51.12 -8.03 13.36
C SER A 707 -50.67 -8.75 14.65
N VAL A 708 -50.58 -8.06 15.78
CA VAL A 708 -50.01 -8.60 17.02
C VAL A 708 -51.07 -9.32 17.88
N ASN A 709 -50.80 -10.57 18.22
CA ASN A 709 -51.62 -11.32 19.18
C ASN A 709 -51.32 -10.89 20.62
N LYS A 710 -52.18 -10.03 21.19
CA LYS A 710 -52.03 -9.50 22.56
C LYS A 710 -52.02 -10.58 23.65
N LYS A 711 -52.71 -11.71 23.45
CA LYS A 711 -52.71 -12.81 24.43
C LYS A 711 -51.34 -13.48 24.48
N GLN A 712 -50.81 -13.83 23.31
CA GLN A 712 -49.48 -14.43 23.18
C GLN A 712 -48.36 -13.48 23.62
N LEU A 713 -48.50 -12.17 23.37
CA LEU A 713 -47.52 -11.18 23.81
C LEU A 713 -47.35 -11.16 25.34
N LYS A 714 -48.43 -11.35 26.10
CA LYS A 714 -48.41 -11.37 27.58
C LYS A 714 -47.74 -12.61 28.16
N GLU A 715 -47.52 -13.65 27.35
CA GLU A 715 -46.82 -14.87 27.78
C GLU A 715 -45.30 -14.68 27.81
N TYR A 716 -44.77 -13.64 27.14
CA TYR A 716 -43.34 -13.37 27.09
C TYR A 716 -42.89 -12.42 28.21
N ALA A 717 -41.92 -12.87 29.02
CA ALA A 717 -41.41 -12.13 30.17
C ALA A 717 -40.22 -11.19 29.88
N PHE A 718 -39.71 -11.14 28.64
CA PHE A 718 -38.57 -10.29 28.33
C PHE A 718 -38.96 -8.82 28.14
N LYS A 719 -38.01 -7.91 28.38
CA LYS A 719 -38.22 -6.46 28.45
C LYS A 719 -38.93 -5.87 27.23
N GLY A 720 -38.57 -6.29 26.03
CA GLY A 720 -39.20 -5.82 24.79
C GLY A 720 -40.70 -6.15 24.73
N ALA A 721 -41.11 -7.35 25.15
CA ALA A 721 -42.52 -7.75 25.15
C ALA A 721 -43.33 -6.95 26.18
N MET A 722 -42.78 -6.73 27.38
CA MET A 722 -43.43 -5.90 28.41
C MET A 722 -43.66 -4.47 27.91
N LEU A 723 -42.64 -3.84 27.33
CA LEU A 723 -42.74 -2.47 26.80
C LEU A 723 -43.71 -2.38 25.61
N LEU A 724 -43.72 -3.40 24.74
CA LEU A 724 -44.66 -3.47 23.63
C LEU A 724 -46.10 -3.65 24.14
N ALA A 725 -46.32 -4.51 25.14
CA ALA A 725 -47.63 -4.71 25.74
C ALA A 725 -48.16 -3.41 26.37
N GLU A 726 -47.32 -2.69 27.13
CA GLU A 726 -47.66 -1.38 27.71
C GLU A 726 -48.04 -0.36 26.63
N ALA A 727 -47.28 -0.30 25.53
CA ALA A 727 -47.55 0.60 24.42
C ALA A 727 -48.85 0.25 23.66
N LEU A 728 -49.23 -1.03 23.62
CA LEU A 728 -50.46 -1.51 22.97
C LEU A 728 -51.72 -1.41 23.86
N GLU A 729 -51.54 -1.21 25.16
CA GLU A 729 -52.62 -0.93 26.12
C GLU A 729 -52.89 0.59 26.23
N ASN A 730 -51.84 1.42 26.19
CA ASN A 730 -51.93 2.87 26.27
C ASN A 730 -52.13 3.56 24.89
N VAL A 731 -53.06 3.05 24.07
CA VAL A 731 -53.25 3.47 22.67
C VAL A 731 -53.58 4.98 22.53
N ASN A 732 -54.05 5.66 23.58
CA ASN A 732 -54.50 7.06 23.54
C ASN A 732 -53.69 8.06 24.41
N ALA A 733 -52.54 7.68 24.98
CA ALA A 733 -51.74 8.62 25.80
C ALA A 733 -50.83 9.52 24.95
N PRO A 734 -50.71 10.84 25.24
CA PRO A 734 -49.84 11.74 24.51
C PRO A 734 -48.35 11.43 24.73
N MET A 735 -47.58 11.59 23.66
CA MET A 735 -46.23 11.08 23.38
C MET A 735 -45.07 11.58 24.30
N GLN A 736 -45.35 12.34 25.37
CA GLN A 736 -44.32 13.01 26.17
C GLN A 736 -43.81 12.23 27.39
N SER A 737 -44.59 11.31 27.97
CA SER A 737 -44.18 10.61 29.21
C SER A 737 -43.20 9.44 28.99
N LEU A 738 -43.15 8.87 27.78
CA LEU A 738 -42.25 7.75 27.42
C LEU A 738 -40.90 8.21 26.87
N ALA A 739 -40.79 9.46 26.39
CA ALA A 739 -39.56 10.03 25.82
C ALA A 739 -38.44 10.22 26.85
N VAL A 740 -38.78 10.47 28.12
CA VAL A 740 -37.82 10.78 29.20
C VAL A 740 -36.99 9.54 29.62
N LYS A 741 -37.54 8.33 29.46
CA LYS A 741 -36.80 7.07 29.74
C LYS A 741 -35.85 6.66 28.59
N GLN A 742 -36.08 7.17 27.37
CA GLN A 742 -35.34 6.83 26.14
C GLN A 742 -34.03 7.62 25.96
N VAL A 743 -33.93 8.84 26.50
CA VAL A 743 -32.71 9.68 26.41
C VAL A 743 -31.48 8.97 26.98
N ARG A 744 -31.67 8.11 27.99
CA ARG A 744 -30.61 7.25 28.56
C ARG A 744 -30.15 6.13 27.62
N SER A 745 -31.05 5.49 26.87
CA SER A 745 -30.70 4.41 25.93
C SER A 745 -30.02 4.91 24.64
N ASP A 746 -30.40 6.11 24.17
CA ASP A 746 -29.72 6.73 23.01
C ASP A 746 -28.34 7.28 23.38
N ALA A 747 -28.13 7.67 24.64
CA ALA A 747 -26.79 7.96 25.18
C ALA A 747 -25.91 6.70 25.25
N ILE A 748 -26.47 5.56 25.69
CA ILE A 748 -25.77 4.27 25.74
C ILE A 748 -25.39 3.75 24.33
N LEU A 749 -26.22 4.00 23.31
CA LEU A 749 -25.88 3.66 21.91
C LEU A 749 -24.82 4.60 21.30
N ARG A 750 -24.69 5.84 21.79
CA ARG A 750 -23.56 6.73 21.43
C ARG A 750 -22.28 6.30 22.13
N GLU A 751 -22.35 5.88 23.39
CA GLU A 751 -21.19 5.41 24.17
C GLU A 751 -20.67 4.05 23.68
N HIS A 752 -21.54 3.07 23.36
CA HIS A 752 -21.11 1.79 22.79
C HIS A 752 -20.48 1.93 21.38
N CYS A 753 -20.80 3.01 20.65
CA CYS A 753 -20.16 3.34 19.38
C CYS A 753 -18.73 3.86 19.53
N SER A 754 -18.42 4.53 20.65
CA SER A 754 -17.06 4.95 21.03
C SER A 754 -16.28 3.80 21.70
N ALA A 755 -16.95 2.94 22.46
CA ALA A 755 -16.27 1.87 23.21
C ALA A 755 -15.74 0.72 22.34
N ASN A 756 -16.26 0.53 21.12
CA ASN A 756 -15.77 -0.52 20.22
C ASN A 756 -14.45 -0.19 19.50
N SER A 757 -13.92 1.04 19.60
CA SER A 757 -12.53 1.36 19.22
C SER A 757 -11.54 1.19 20.37
N ASP A 758 -12.01 1.19 21.63
CA ASP A 758 -11.16 1.24 22.83
C ASP A 758 -11.01 -0.10 23.58
N LEU A 759 -11.48 -1.22 22.99
CA LEU A 759 -11.36 -2.57 23.56
C LEU A 759 -9.93 -3.17 23.54
N PHE A 760 -8.90 -2.33 23.31
CA PHE A 760 -7.48 -2.65 23.55
C PHE A 760 -6.87 -1.76 24.65
N ARG A 761 -7.50 -1.68 25.82
CA ARG A 761 -6.79 -1.30 27.05
C ARG A 761 -7.43 -1.94 28.28
N LYS A 762 -6.75 -2.92 28.88
CA LYS A 762 -7.12 -3.51 30.17
C LYS A 762 -6.99 -2.44 31.27
N HIS A 763 -8.02 -2.27 32.08
CA HIS A 763 -7.87 -2.06 33.53
C HIS A 763 -9.08 -2.62 34.29
N PRO A 764 -8.87 -3.29 35.45
CA PRO A 764 -9.92 -3.92 36.23
C PRO A 764 -10.42 -3.00 37.35
N GLY A 765 -11.72 -3.06 37.65
CA GLY A 765 -12.24 -2.57 38.93
C GLY A 765 -13.55 -1.79 38.84
N ALA A 766 -14.68 -2.50 38.82
CA ALA A 766 -15.95 -2.05 39.40
C ALA A 766 -16.87 -3.25 39.59
N LYS A 767 -17.13 -3.64 40.85
CA LYS A 767 -18.18 -4.60 41.22
C LYS A 767 -19.54 -3.91 41.06
N LYS A 768 -20.52 -4.61 40.48
CA LYS A 768 -21.94 -4.24 40.55
C LYS A 768 -22.69 -5.28 41.37
N GLU A 769 -23.34 -4.80 42.42
CA GLU A 769 -24.44 -5.43 43.13
C GLU A 769 -25.66 -5.44 42.20
N ASP A 770 -26.15 -6.60 41.78
CA ASP A 770 -27.43 -6.76 41.06
C ASP A 770 -27.91 -8.24 41.07
N ASP A 771 -27.66 -9.00 42.16
CA ASP A 771 -27.92 -10.45 42.21
C ASP A 771 -29.22 -10.88 42.93
N GLU A 772 -30.16 -9.97 43.21
CA GLU A 772 -31.32 -10.27 44.08
C GLU A 772 -32.72 -10.31 43.42
N MET A 773 -32.85 -10.52 42.11
CA MET A 773 -34.17 -10.47 41.43
C MET A 773 -34.46 -11.65 40.48
N LEU A 774 -34.29 -12.90 40.92
CA LEU A 774 -34.77 -14.08 40.16
C LEU A 774 -35.46 -15.10 41.08
N GLU A 775 -36.79 -15.24 40.94
CA GLU A 775 -37.56 -16.31 41.58
C GLU A 775 -37.22 -17.68 40.97
N LYS A 776 -36.97 -18.67 41.83
CA LYS A 776 -36.68 -20.06 41.44
C LYS A 776 -37.98 -20.81 41.19
N ILE A 777 -38.28 -21.10 39.93
CA ILE A 777 -39.39 -21.99 39.56
C ILE A 777 -38.90 -23.43 39.60
N ASP A 778 -39.59 -24.30 40.35
CA ASP A 778 -39.27 -25.72 40.43
C ASP A 778 -39.73 -26.46 39.17
N ILE A 779 -38.78 -27.07 38.45
CA ILE A 779 -38.99 -27.69 37.13
C ILE A 779 -40.00 -28.86 37.21
N GLU A 780 -40.21 -29.40 38.41
CA GLU A 780 -41.12 -30.52 38.61
C GLU A 780 -42.59 -30.17 38.37
N ASN A 781 -42.96 -28.90 38.54
CA ASN A 781 -44.33 -28.39 38.44
C ASN A 781 -44.76 -27.97 37.03
N LEU A 782 -43.90 -28.13 36.01
CA LEU A 782 -44.26 -27.78 34.63
C LEU A 782 -45.09 -28.86 33.91
N PRO A 783 -46.02 -28.47 33.01
CA PRO A 783 -46.72 -29.37 32.10
C PRO A 783 -45.76 -30.30 31.33
N ARG A 784 -46.17 -31.55 31.07
CA ARG A 784 -45.31 -32.65 30.60
C ARG A 784 -44.45 -32.32 29.36
N ALA A 785 -44.97 -31.50 28.44
CA ALA A 785 -44.23 -31.04 27.26
C ALA A 785 -43.13 -30.01 27.59
N GLN A 786 -43.44 -29.03 28.45
CA GLN A 786 -42.48 -28.03 28.93
C GLN A 786 -41.44 -28.65 29.86
N LYS A 787 -41.82 -29.67 30.65
CA LYS A 787 -40.89 -30.45 31.51
C LYS A 787 -39.83 -31.20 30.71
N ARG A 788 -40.17 -31.75 29.53
CA ARG A 788 -39.18 -32.37 28.62
C ARG A 788 -38.23 -31.33 28.02
N PHE A 789 -38.76 -30.19 27.59
CA PHE A 789 -37.96 -29.11 27.01
C PHE A 789 -37.02 -28.49 28.05
N ALA A 790 -37.50 -28.22 29.27
CA ALA A 790 -36.71 -27.70 30.39
C ALA A 790 -35.57 -28.67 30.78
N LYS A 791 -35.86 -29.97 30.90
CA LYS A 791 -34.83 -30.98 31.18
C LYS A 791 -33.79 -31.12 30.06
N GLN A 792 -34.20 -30.95 28.81
CA GLN A 792 -33.28 -30.99 27.66
C GLN A 792 -32.41 -29.74 27.58
N PHE A 793 -32.98 -28.57 27.91
CA PHE A 793 -32.26 -27.30 28.00
C PHE A 793 -31.26 -27.28 29.17
N GLU A 794 -31.65 -27.82 30.33
CA GLU A 794 -30.78 -27.98 31.49
C GLU A 794 -29.60 -28.90 31.16
N LYS A 795 -29.86 -30.03 30.48
CA LYS A 795 -28.79 -30.94 30.03
C LYS A 795 -27.82 -30.26 29.05
N MET A 796 -28.32 -29.54 28.06
CA MET A 796 -27.47 -28.80 27.11
C MET A 796 -26.69 -27.66 27.78
N ASN A 797 -27.29 -26.96 28.74
CA ASN A 797 -26.59 -25.94 29.50
C ASN A 797 -25.51 -26.54 30.39
N MET A 798 -25.76 -27.66 31.06
CA MET A 798 -24.76 -28.35 31.87
C MET A 798 -23.57 -28.84 31.02
N GLU A 799 -23.84 -29.34 29.81
CA GLU A 799 -22.80 -29.71 28.84
C GLU A 799 -21.98 -28.49 28.36
N ARG A 800 -22.65 -27.37 28.02
CA ARG A 800 -21.98 -26.11 27.63
C ARG A 800 -21.14 -25.53 28.77
N VAL A 801 -21.68 -25.53 29.99
CA VAL A 801 -20.98 -25.05 31.19
C VAL A 801 -19.74 -25.91 31.44
N ALA A 802 -19.86 -27.24 31.36
CA ALA A 802 -18.71 -28.14 31.49
C ALA A 802 -17.63 -27.89 30.40
N GLU A 803 -18.02 -27.62 29.16
CA GLU A 803 -17.07 -27.25 28.10
C GLU A 803 -16.38 -25.90 28.35
N ILE A 804 -17.13 -24.90 28.83
CA ILE A 804 -16.58 -23.59 29.16
C ILE A 804 -15.58 -23.73 30.32
N PHE A 805 -15.92 -24.48 31.38
CA PHE A 805 -15.00 -24.76 32.47
C PHE A 805 -13.75 -25.50 31.99
N LYS A 806 -13.89 -26.49 31.10
CA LYS A 806 -12.75 -27.23 30.53
C LYS A 806 -11.83 -26.30 29.71
N LYS A 807 -12.40 -25.42 28.89
CA LYS A 807 -11.63 -24.43 28.10
C LYS A 807 -10.95 -23.40 29.01
N ASN A 808 -11.65 -22.89 30.02
CA ASN A 808 -11.08 -21.96 30.98
C ASN A 808 -9.94 -22.60 31.79
N TYR A 809 -10.09 -23.85 32.23
CA TYR A 809 -9.04 -24.59 32.93
C TYR A 809 -7.79 -24.78 32.05
N MET A 810 -7.97 -25.12 30.77
CA MET A 810 -6.86 -25.21 29.81
C MET A 810 -6.18 -23.86 29.55
N ASN A 811 -6.97 -22.78 29.44
CA ASN A 811 -6.44 -21.43 29.28
C ASN A 811 -5.64 -20.98 30.50
N ILE A 812 -6.12 -21.27 31.72
CA ILE A 812 -5.42 -20.96 32.98
C ILE A 812 -4.11 -21.75 33.08
N ARG A 813 -4.10 -23.05 32.76
CA ARG A 813 -2.85 -23.85 32.69
C ARG A 813 -1.86 -23.29 31.68
N THR A 814 -2.34 -22.85 30.52
CA THR A 814 -1.49 -22.28 29.47
C THR A 814 -0.90 -20.94 29.90
N LEU A 815 -1.71 -20.09 30.55
CA LEU A 815 -1.26 -18.82 31.13
C LEU A 815 -0.19 -19.06 32.22
N ALA A 816 -0.40 -20.04 33.10
CA ALA A 816 0.56 -20.40 34.13
C ALA A 816 1.89 -20.90 33.54
N ALA A 817 1.85 -21.71 32.47
CA ALA A 817 3.04 -22.17 31.76
C ALA A 817 3.80 -21.00 31.09
N LEU A 818 3.09 -20.04 30.50
CA LEU A 818 3.70 -18.83 29.93
C LEU A 818 4.34 -17.94 31.00
N LEU A 819 3.69 -17.78 32.15
CA LEU A 819 4.24 -17.05 33.29
C LEU A 819 5.51 -17.72 33.84
N LEU A 820 5.51 -19.05 33.98
CA LEU A 820 6.70 -19.80 34.38
C LEU A 820 7.86 -19.65 33.39
N LEU A 821 7.57 -19.63 32.08
CA LEU A 821 8.58 -19.38 31.05
C LEU A 821 9.20 -17.99 31.20
N VAL A 822 8.37 -16.96 31.41
CA VAL A 822 8.85 -15.57 31.59
C VAL A 822 9.71 -15.45 32.84
N VAL A 823 9.29 -16.06 33.95
CA VAL A 823 10.08 -16.10 35.19
C VAL A 823 11.40 -16.82 34.93
N ALA A 824 11.40 -18.01 34.30
CA ALA A 824 12.62 -18.75 34.00
C ALA A 824 13.61 -17.96 33.12
N ILE A 825 13.12 -17.20 32.13
CA ILE A 825 13.96 -16.32 31.32
C ILE A 825 14.58 -15.23 32.18
N TYR A 826 13.78 -14.57 33.04
CA TYR A 826 14.27 -13.52 33.94
C TYR A 826 15.31 -14.05 34.93
N THR A 827 15.04 -15.20 35.57
CA THR A 827 15.97 -15.84 36.49
C THR A 827 17.27 -16.23 35.78
N TYR A 828 17.19 -16.78 34.57
CA TYR A 828 18.36 -17.10 33.76
C TYR A 828 19.18 -15.85 33.42
N THR A 829 18.53 -14.74 33.03
CA THR A 829 19.26 -13.49 32.74
C THR A 829 19.94 -12.92 33.97
N ILE A 830 19.31 -12.98 35.14
CA ILE A 830 19.93 -12.51 36.39
C ILE A 830 21.12 -13.40 36.75
N VAL A 831 20.96 -14.73 36.69
CA VAL A 831 22.06 -15.68 36.96
C VAL A 831 23.21 -15.50 35.98
N SER A 832 22.93 -15.27 34.70
CA SER A 832 23.93 -15.01 33.66
C SER A 832 24.73 -13.73 33.97
N VAL A 833 24.06 -12.65 34.36
CA VAL A 833 24.72 -11.38 34.71
C VAL A 833 25.56 -11.52 35.99
N THR A 834 25.08 -12.29 36.98
CA THR A 834 25.89 -12.58 38.18
C THR A 834 27.09 -13.48 37.89
N GLN A 835 27.02 -14.35 36.88
CA GLN A 835 28.17 -15.15 36.47
C GLN A 835 29.22 -14.31 35.72
N GLU A 836 28.81 -13.37 34.88
CA GLU A 836 29.74 -12.45 34.21
C GLU A 836 30.47 -11.57 35.23
N THR A 837 29.75 -10.99 36.19
CA THR A 837 30.36 -10.18 37.26
C THR A 837 31.30 -10.98 38.17
N PHE A 838 30.95 -12.24 38.51
CA PHE A 838 31.84 -13.11 39.28
C PHE A 838 33.11 -13.53 38.51
N LEU A 839 33.01 -13.73 37.19
CA LEU A 839 34.17 -14.01 36.35
C LEU A 839 35.08 -12.80 36.20
N GLU A 840 34.51 -11.59 36.09
CA GLU A 840 35.28 -10.33 36.10
C GLU A 840 36.03 -10.14 37.43
N GLU A 841 35.41 -10.48 38.56
CA GLU A 841 36.03 -10.40 39.90
C GLU A 841 37.20 -11.40 40.04
N ILE A 842 37.06 -12.63 39.53
CA ILE A 842 38.15 -13.62 39.49
C ILE A 842 39.28 -13.17 38.56
N ASP A 843 38.95 -12.64 37.38
CA ASP A 843 39.97 -12.15 36.44
C ASP A 843 40.75 -10.95 37.04
N GLU A 844 40.09 -10.11 37.83
CA GLU A 844 40.72 -9.00 38.57
C GLU A 844 41.62 -9.49 39.73
N GLU A 845 41.17 -10.48 40.51
CA GLU A 845 41.99 -11.11 41.57
C GLU A 845 43.21 -11.88 41.01
N VAL A 846 43.03 -12.62 39.90
CA VAL A 846 44.11 -13.36 39.24
C VAL A 846 45.13 -12.40 38.61
N ALA A 847 44.67 -11.26 38.08
CA ALA A 847 45.55 -10.20 37.61
C ALA A 847 46.39 -9.57 38.74
N LEU A 848 45.87 -9.52 39.98
CA LEU A 848 46.58 -9.04 41.16
C LEU A 848 47.61 -10.06 41.69
N GLU A 849 47.31 -11.37 41.67
CA GLU A 849 48.24 -12.40 42.15
C GLU A 849 49.34 -12.79 41.16
N LYS A 850 49.11 -12.70 39.83
CA LYS A 850 50.06 -13.13 38.78
C LYS A 850 50.25 -12.09 37.66
N PRO A 851 50.87 -10.94 37.96
CA PRO A 851 50.99 -9.82 37.01
C PRO A 851 51.81 -10.16 35.75
N GLU A 852 52.76 -11.11 35.82
CA GLU A 852 53.63 -11.46 34.68
C GLU A 852 52.90 -12.18 33.53
N THR A 853 51.73 -12.77 33.77
CA THR A 853 50.98 -13.55 32.75
C THR A 853 49.63 -12.93 32.37
N HIS A 854 48.99 -12.16 33.26
CA HIS A 854 47.61 -11.66 33.10
C HIS A 854 47.47 -10.13 33.20
N GLY A 855 48.58 -9.37 33.27
CA GLY A 855 48.57 -7.91 33.45
C GLY A 855 47.85 -7.06 32.38
N HIS A 856 47.43 -7.65 31.26
CA HIS A 856 46.61 -6.98 30.25
C HIS A 856 45.13 -6.83 30.66
N LEU A 857 44.71 -7.49 31.74
CA LEU A 857 43.34 -7.44 32.30
C LEU A 857 43.19 -6.38 33.41
N MET A 858 44.28 -5.70 33.82
CA MET A 858 44.18 -4.63 34.84
C MET A 858 43.45 -3.39 34.29
N PRO A 859 42.45 -2.85 35.00
CA PRO A 859 41.85 -1.58 34.65
C PRO A 859 42.86 -0.43 34.77
N ALA A 860 42.85 0.49 33.81
CA ALA A 860 43.76 1.63 33.78
C ALA A 860 43.54 2.54 35.01
N VAL A 861 44.57 2.67 35.85
CA VAL A 861 44.56 3.51 37.05
C VAL A 861 44.41 4.99 36.64
N PRO A 862 43.34 5.69 37.05
CA PRO A 862 43.23 7.12 36.82
C PRO A 862 44.27 7.88 37.68
N PRO A 863 44.82 9.00 37.20
CA PRO A 863 45.86 9.73 37.91
C PRO A 863 45.37 10.18 39.31
N LYS A 864 46.21 9.94 40.31
CA LYS A 864 45.99 10.28 41.72
C LYS A 864 46.02 11.80 41.89
N ASP A 865 44.87 12.46 41.78
CA ASP A 865 44.57 13.73 42.48
C ASP A 865 43.08 14.07 42.32
N ASN A 866 42.23 13.35 43.05
CA ASN A 866 40.78 13.62 43.13
C ASN A 866 40.38 13.99 44.56
N THR A 867 40.96 15.05 45.10
CA THR A 867 40.33 15.75 46.23
C THR A 867 39.41 16.84 45.69
N TRP A 868 38.26 17.00 46.35
CA TRP A 868 37.20 17.96 46.01
C TRP A 868 37.70 19.43 45.85
N TRP A 869 38.87 19.73 46.42
CA TRP A 869 39.57 21.02 46.29
C TRP A 869 40.24 21.27 44.93
N GLY A 870 40.61 20.22 44.18
CA GLY A 870 41.25 20.36 42.86
C GLY A 870 40.29 20.89 41.79
N TRP A 871 39.01 20.53 41.87
CA TRP A 871 37.99 20.96 40.91
C TRP A 871 37.54 22.42 41.09
N ALA A 872 37.65 22.99 42.31
CA ALA A 872 37.19 24.36 42.58
C ALA A 872 38.17 25.46 42.10
N LYS A 873 39.45 25.13 41.91
CA LYS A 873 40.49 26.14 41.60
C LYS A 873 40.61 26.46 40.10
N SER A 874 40.13 25.58 39.22
CA SER A 874 40.20 25.77 37.76
C SER A 874 39.05 26.60 37.17
N TRP A 875 38.11 27.08 38.00
CA TRP A 875 36.94 27.83 37.55
C TRP A 875 36.98 29.33 37.92
N PHE A 876 38.03 29.80 38.59
CA PHE A 876 38.17 31.20 39.02
C PHE A 876 39.48 31.90 38.62
N VAL A 877 40.22 31.34 37.67
CA VAL A 877 41.26 32.00 36.85
C VAL A 877 41.09 31.48 35.44
#